data_AF-A0A962I4G1-F1
#
_entry.id   AF-A0A962I4G1-F1
#
_cell.length_a   1.000
_cell.length_b   1.000
_cell.length_c   1.000
_cell.angle_alpha   90.00
_cell.angle_beta   90.00
_cell.angle_gamma   90.00
#
_symmetry.space_group_name_H-M   'P 1'
#
loop_
_entity.id
_entity.type
_entity.pdbx_description
1 polymer ?
#
loop_
_entity_poly.entity_id
_entity_poly.type
_entity_poly.pdbx_seq_one_letter_code
_entity_poly.pdbx_strand_id
1 'polypeptide(L)'
;MKPLFARAAIALAILLSASPLLAVTVGNGANCDFATLNDAINSVPRGGSVSIRLSNNVPADPLLSIDRNLTLVGGYDSCSDTTTNHLTPSVIRGIGNNQPNVHLSGFANPIAVNVSLVNLRIEGGAAPRGAGIRIGAANQVRLSNVVVLDNDASEFGGGIYLDGEDGAGLVIEHDSSIVGNSAVQRGGGIYCTLADADHGPGIDFRTGAVIANTAGAHGGGIYLSDCKLIGDASGSRLVDQNRVDRVSFPSAIVDQFGSASGAGIYARASRITLGSAGSTTRISRNEGRHQNHDGAGTHFEVDHGEGGGLNLVESSVATLINTHVAENVAAQGGGVMIRSSIFSMNLDPAGCTALPPYPGCGSLTANWAQGYDTGFSGCQSGAQSFAGRGGAVAMRGGASVLNSVWIKDNRVDQTNGCISPNHVRYPHGAALDLRESSGLDLFNTVVHGNGDNSADDVIHVDSGALFRAFHSTIAGNSNADDAVLRTSTGTPGIGLFNSILIDTIPLYQNDGSSGALLRAVCVYASSLSTLDDAPISDLRENVAGSNPGFVDAGNDNFRLRADAATRDLCRGDELAERNRVDRVLLDLDGAVRPRIVAGIPARSWDAGAYELQSGTIGNPVDVGLMLDDGGLVSGAGASMGYTVAMANDGPNPVSNAGFSLVLDDRIQLPLAVVPFDAGWNCSQSGRTATCRFANALASGAAAPTVAVQFTAPATPMLITSTAAAILPANAVDTLSTNDMASIDSSIALNSNLEPLFGSLPPALLTGQAVPLPVTVRNHGPDASFAPRLKMSFPASLQTQPDTVLPSTAWICGPLFPDGADRVAVTCAADQIQPGEFSFIFNVLVPANETAPLWQIRATTEQALTDPTGPDQVLVNLPVFPGNTGDALFSDSFD
;
A
#
# COMPACT_ATOMS: atom_id res chain seq x y z
N MET A 1 -44.34 65.80 45.42
CA MET A 1 -45.56 65.51 46.22
C MET A 1 -46.41 64.53 45.42
N LYS A 2 -46.85 63.44 46.06
CA LYS A 2 -47.72 62.32 45.57
C LYS A 2 -49.07 62.81 44.98
N PRO A 3 -49.95 61.95 44.38
CA PRO A 3 -49.96 60.46 44.26
C PRO A 3 -50.23 59.94 42.81
N LEU A 4 -50.05 58.68 42.37
CA LEU A 4 -50.33 57.31 42.87
C LEU A 4 -51.81 56.86 42.81
N PHE A 5 -52.03 55.67 42.20
CA PHE A 5 -53.22 54.79 42.16
C PHE A 5 -54.28 54.99 41.08
N ALA A 6 -54.25 54.12 40.04
CA ALA A 6 -55.40 53.30 39.58
C ALA A 6 -55.15 52.64 38.20
N ARG A 7 -54.05 51.89 37.98
CA ARG A 7 -53.89 51.01 36.79
C ARG A 7 -53.08 49.71 37.02
N ALA A 8 -52.97 49.25 38.28
CA ALA A 8 -52.12 48.11 38.63
C ALA A 8 -52.86 46.79 38.89
N ALA A 9 -54.18 46.71 38.71
CA ALA A 9 -54.97 45.55 39.16
C ALA A 9 -55.48 44.60 38.06
N ILE A 10 -55.19 44.83 36.77
CA ILE A 10 -55.64 43.93 35.68
C ILE A 10 -54.46 43.41 34.82
N ALA A 11 -53.25 43.94 34.97
CA ALA A 11 -52.05 43.45 34.26
C ALA A 11 -51.22 42.43 35.06
N LEU A 12 -51.61 42.08 36.30
CA LEU A 12 -50.85 41.19 37.20
C LEU A 12 -51.47 39.78 37.35
N ALA A 13 -52.47 39.43 36.54
CA ALA A 13 -53.15 38.12 36.58
C ALA A 13 -52.99 37.27 35.29
N ILE A 14 -52.12 37.68 34.35
CA ILE A 14 -51.76 36.90 33.15
C ILE A 14 -50.23 36.77 33.03
N LEU A 15 -49.53 36.63 34.16
CA LEU A 15 -48.07 36.45 34.19
C LEU A 15 -47.60 35.29 35.07
N LEU A 16 -48.51 34.37 35.43
CA LEU A 16 -48.16 33.12 36.09
C LEU A 16 -48.95 31.98 35.43
N SER A 17 -48.22 30.92 35.05
CA SER A 17 -48.64 29.68 34.40
C SER A 17 -48.76 29.65 32.86
N ALA A 18 -47.73 30.08 32.14
CA ALA A 18 -47.30 29.23 31.04
C ALA A 18 -46.41 28.14 31.68
N SER A 19 -46.97 26.94 31.88
CA SER A 19 -46.13 25.78 32.19
C SER A 19 -45.05 25.70 31.12
N PRO A 20 -43.76 25.46 31.45
CA PRO A 20 -42.78 25.24 30.41
C PRO A 20 -43.29 24.09 29.54
N LEU A 21 -43.39 24.32 28.23
CA LEU A 21 -43.70 23.27 27.28
C LEU A 21 -42.58 22.23 27.41
N LEU A 22 -42.86 21.14 28.12
CA LEU A 22 -41.97 19.99 28.21
C LEU A 22 -41.78 19.51 26.77
N ALA A 23 -40.54 19.43 26.32
CA ALA A 23 -40.20 19.29 24.90
C ALA A 23 -39.17 18.18 24.66
N VAL A 24 -38.65 17.58 25.74
CA VAL A 24 -37.54 16.63 25.72
C VAL A 24 -37.86 15.41 26.58
N THR A 25 -37.45 14.24 26.10
CA THR A 25 -37.69 12.95 26.73
C THR A 25 -36.42 12.11 26.76
N VAL A 26 -36.15 11.44 27.89
CA VAL A 26 -34.96 10.60 28.07
C VAL A 26 -35.37 9.13 28.02
N GLY A 27 -34.72 8.36 27.14
CA GLY A 27 -35.03 6.97 26.88
C GLY A 27 -36.29 6.76 26.03
N ASN A 28 -36.85 5.55 26.10
CA ASN A 28 -37.92 5.08 25.22
C ASN A 28 -39.35 5.37 25.74
N GLY A 29 -39.50 5.98 26.92
CA GLY A 29 -40.81 6.25 27.52
C GLY A 29 -41.48 7.47 26.88
N ALA A 30 -42.81 7.52 26.78
CA ALA A 30 -43.55 8.64 26.16
C ALA A 30 -43.76 9.86 27.09
N ASN A 31 -42.98 9.96 28.16
CA ASN A 31 -43.16 10.99 29.16
C ASN A 31 -42.32 12.21 28.75
N CYS A 32 -42.95 13.37 28.64
CA CYS A 32 -42.26 14.63 28.41
C CYS A 32 -41.56 15.05 29.70
N ASP A 33 -40.38 14.48 29.98
CA ASP A 33 -39.75 14.53 31.30
C ASP A 33 -39.06 15.87 31.59
N PHE A 34 -38.65 16.62 30.55
CA PHE A 34 -37.80 17.80 30.71
C PHE A 34 -38.25 19.02 29.90
N ALA A 35 -38.07 20.20 30.51
CA ALA A 35 -38.37 21.51 29.94
C ALA A 35 -37.21 22.05 29.10
N THR A 36 -35.97 21.70 29.44
CA THR A 36 -34.75 22.11 28.72
C THR A 36 -33.92 20.90 28.36
N LEU A 37 -33.10 21.04 27.32
CA LEU A 37 -32.21 19.97 26.88
C LEU A 37 -31.05 19.75 27.85
N ASN A 38 -30.52 20.82 28.44
CA ASN A 38 -29.48 20.72 29.47
C ASN A 38 -29.97 19.94 30.72
N ASP A 39 -31.21 20.12 31.16
CA ASP A 39 -31.76 19.33 32.27
C ASP A 39 -31.87 17.84 31.92
N ALA A 40 -32.28 17.53 30.69
CA ALA A 40 -32.34 16.15 30.20
C ALA A 40 -30.95 15.51 30.16
N ILE A 41 -29.92 16.21 29.68
CA ILE A 41 -28.54 15.73 29.67
C ILE A 41 -28.02 15.50 31.08
N ASN A 42 -28.28 16.43 32.00
CA ASN A 42 -27.84 16.33 33.39
C ASN A 42 -28.46 15.14 34.13
N SER A 43 -29.62 14.66 33.67
CA SER A 43 -30.24 13.44 34.20
C SER A 43 -29.53 12.14 33.78
N VAL A 44 -28.71 12.18 32.72
CA VAL A 44 -28.00 11.01 32.19
C VAL A 44 -26.76 10.69 33.06
N PRO A 45 -26.62 9.43 33.53
CA PRO A 45 -25.42 8.99 34.26
C PRO A 45 -24.16 9.07 33.41
N ARG A 46 -23.02 9.48 34.02
CA ARG A 46 -21.71 9.63 33.32
C ARG A 46 -21.21 8.40 32.55
N GLY A 47 -21.58 7.20 32.97
CA GLY A 47 -21.19 5.95 32.33
C GLY A 47 -22.27 5.28 31.48
N GLY A 48 -23.48 5.83 31.41
CA GLY A 48 -24.57 5.26 30.61
C GLY A 48 -24.56 5.83 29.18
N SER A 49 -24.95 5.03 28.19
CA SER A 49 -25.32 5.54 26.86
C SER A 49 -26.84 5.53 26.76
N VAL A 50 -27.45 6.73 26.73
CA VAL A 50 -28.91 6.89 26.70
C VAL A 50 -29.31 7.77 25.52
N SER A 51 -30.44 7.45 24.89
CA SER A 51 -31.05 8.28 23.85
C SER A 51 -31.89 9.39 24.48
N ILE A 52 -31.70 10.63 24.04
CA ILE A 52 -32.55 11.77 24.36
C ILE A 52 -33.29 12.17 23.07
N ARG A 53 -34.62 12.23 23.17
CA ARG A 53 -35.52 12.50 22.04
C ARG A 53 -35.97 13.95 22.09
N LEU A 54 -35.78 14.64 20.97
CA LEU A 54 -36.02 16.07 20.81
C LEU A 54 -37.27 16.29 19.96
N SER A 55 -38.23 17.04 20.50
CA SER A 55 -39.35 17.50 19.69
C SER A 55 -38.95 18.62 18.72
N ASN A 56 -39.78 18.89 17.71
CA ASN A 56 -39.56 19.98 16.76
C ASN A 56 -39.71 21.39 17.39
N ASN A 57 -40.30 21.48 18.59
CA ASN A 57 -40.58 22.73 19.31
C ASN A 57 -39.66 22.95 20.52
N VAL A 58 -38.47 22.35 20.54
CA VAL A 58 -37.52 22.55 21.64
C VAL A 58 -37.13 24.03 21.72
N PRO A 59 -37.26 24.68 22.89
CA PRO A 59 -36.82 26.07 23.07
C PRO A 59 -35.33 26.22 22.74
N ALA A 60 -34.96 27.38 22.18
CA ALA A 60 -33.54 27.69 21.96
C ALA A 60 -32.79 27.71 23.30
N ASP A 61 -31.82 26.81 23.44
CA ASP A 61 -30.90 26.76 24.57
C ASP A 61 -29.59 27.46 24.16
N PRO A 62 -29.13 28.51 24.88
CA PRO A 62 -27.96 29.29 24.47
C PRO A 62 -26.67 28.50 24.24
N LEU A 63 -26.51 27.38 24.96
CA LEU A 63 -25.32 26.54 24.94
C LEU A 63 -25.69 25.13 25.38
N LEU A 64 -25.42 24.15 24.52
CA LEU A 64 -25.57 22.74 24.84
C LEU A 64 -24.23 22.16 25.31
N SER A 65 -24.03 22.04 26.62
CA SER A 65 -22.81 21.45 27.17
C SER A 65 -23.01 19.95 27.44
N ILE A 66 -22.21 19.11 26.80
CA ILE A 66 -22.32 17.65 26.90
C ILE A 66 -21.05 17.08 27.53
N ASP A 67 -21.19 16.51 28.74
CA ASP A 67 -20.13 15.82 29.51
C ASP A 67 -20.44 14.31 29.73
N ARG A 68 -21.35 13.73 28.93
CA ARG A 68 -21.86 12.35 29.07
C ARG A 68 -21.98 11.62 27.74
N ASN A 69 -21.82 10.30 27.76
CA ASN A 69 -22.13 9.46 26.59
C ASN A 69 -23.64 9.49 26.33
N LEU A 70 -24.07 9.89 25.14
CA LEU A 70 -25.49 9.95 24.80
C LEU A 70 -25.73 9.97 23.28
N THR A 71 -26.99 9.76 22.90
CA THR A 71 -27.48 9.97 21.54
C THR A 71 -28.61 10.99 21.56
N LEU A 72 -28.44 12.13 20.87
CA LEU A 72 -29.50 13.10 20.65
C LEU A 72 -30.21 12.79 19.33
N VAL A 73 -31.51 12.53 19.37
CA VAL A 73 -32.32 12.20 18.19
C VAL A 73 -33.40 13.25 18.01
N GLY A 74 -33.37 13.96 16.89
CA GLY A 74 -34.38 14.92 16.49
C GLY A 74 -35.46 14.37 15.57
N GLY A 75 -36.48 15.19 15.36
CA GLY A 75 -37.57 14.93 14.43
C GLY A 75 -38.77 14.22 15.01
N TYR A 76 -39.03 14.45 16.29
CA TYR A 76 -40.28 14.07 16.92
C TYR A 76 -41.26 15.25 16.84
N ASP A 77 -42.52 15.01 16.47
CA ASP A 77 -43.51 16.10 16.42
C ASP A 77 -43.81 16.66 17.82
N SER A 78 -43.70 15.81 18.83
CA SER A 78 -43.84 16.15 20.25
C SER A 78 -42.96 15.26 21.12
N CYS A 79 -42.67 15.67 22.35
CA CYS A 79 -41.90 14.87 23.32
C CYS A 79 -42.56 13.52 23.68
N SER A 80 -43.88 13.41 23.56
CA SER A 80 -44.62 12.16 23.79
C SER A 80 -44.64 11.23 22.58
N ASP A 81 -44.11 11.66 21.45
CA ASP A 81 -44.10 10.87 20.23
C ASP A 81 -43.20 9.63 20.39
N THR A 82 -43.69 8.50 19.91
CA THR A 82 -43.00 7.19 19.92
C THR A 82 -42.91 6.59 18.53
N THR A 83 -43.38 7.30 17.51
CA THR A 83 -43.25 6.89 16.12
C THR A 83 -41.77 6.90 15.71
N THR A 84 -41.44 6.09 14.71
CA THR A 84 -40.06 5.93 14.20
C THR A 84 -39.81 6.73 12.93
N ASN A 85 -40.76 7.58 12.50
CA ASN A 85 -40.73 8.23 11.19
C ASN A 85 -40.35 9.71 11.31
N HIS A 86 -39.05 9.96 11.44
CA HIS A 86 -38.47 11.26 11.80
C HIS A 86 -38.09 12.09 10.56
N LEU A 87 -39.07 12.50 9.76
CA LEU A 87 -38.79 13.13 8.46
C LEU A 87 -38.31 14.60 8.56
N THR A 88 -38.69 15.33 9.60
CA THR A 88 -38.28 16.73 9.79
C THR A 88 -37.22 16.82 10.89
N PRO A 89 -36.05 17.43 10.68
CA PRO A 89 -35.04 17.52 11.72
C PRO A 89 -35.43 18.52 12.83
N SER A 90 -35.09 18.20 14.08
CA SER A 90 -35.20 19.18 15.18
C SER A 90 -34.10 20.24 15.08
N VAL A 91 -34.42 21.48 15.46
CA VAL A 91 -33.49 22.61 15.35
C VAL A 91 -32.85 22.93 16.69
N ILE A 92 -31.52 22.96 16.73
CA ILE A 92 -30.71 23.53 17.80
C ILE A 92 -30.19 24.87 17.30
N ARG A 93 -30.70 25.96 17.87
CA ARG A 93 -30.39 27.32 17.43
C ARG A 93 -29.65 28.12 18.50
N GLY A 94 -28.53 28.70 18.11
CA GLY A 94 -27.78 29.66 18.93
C GLY A 94 -28.51 30.99 19.09
N ILE A 95 -28.28 31.66 20.22
CA ILE A 95 -28.90 32.96 20.51
C ILE A 95 -27.91 34.13 20.48
N GLY A 96 -26.73 33.95 19.85
CA GLY A 96 -25.76 35.02 19.61
C GLY A 96 -24.91 35.44 20.82
N ASN A 97 -24.73 34.58 21.83
CA ASN A 97 -24.07 34.91 23.09
C ASN A 97 -22.54 34.64 23.12
N ASN A 98 -21.86 34.64 21.98
CA ASN A 98 -20.43 34.30 21.90
C ASN A 98 -20.10 32.88 22.44
N GLN A 99 -21.02 31.94 22.24
CA GLN A 99 -20.93 30.55 22.70
C GLN A 99 -21.30 29.60 21.55
N PRO A 100 -20.66 28.42 21.48
CA PRO A 100 -21.00 27.42 20.48
C PRO A 100 -22.38 26.84 20.76
N ASN A 101 -23.09 26.38 19.73
CA ASN A 101 -24.38 25.72 19.93
C ASN A 101 -24.21 24.41 20.70
N VAL A 102 -23.21 23.60 20.34
CA VAL A 102 -22.89 22.34 21.00
C VAL A 102 -21.44 22.36 21.45
N HIS A 103 -21.21 22.15 22.74
CA HIS A 103 -19.89 22.11 23.34
C HIS A 103 -19.66 20.79 24.09
N LEU A 104 -18.70 20.02 23.59
CA LEU A 104 -18.17 18.86 24.30
C LEU A 104 -16.89 19.28 25.01
N SER A 105 -17.03 19.77 26.24
CA SER A 105 -15.92 19.97 27.16
C SER A 105 -15.63 18.66 27.89
N GLY A 106 -14.46 18.06 27.67
CA GLY A 106 -14.03 16.83 28.35
C GLY A 106 -12.68 16.99 29.02
N PHE A 107 -12.57 16.49 30.25
CA PHE A 107 -11.42 16.64 31.14
C PHE A 107 -10.19 15.86 30.64
N ALA A 108 -8.99 16.40 30.90
CA ALA A 108 -7.74 15.64 30.83
C ALA A 108 -7.86 14.39 31.73
N ASN A 109 -7.97 13.21 31.11
CA ASN A 109 -7.98 11.86 31.71
C ASN A 109 -9.03 11.55 32.81
N PRO A 110 -9.85 10.45 32.76
CA PRO A 110 -9.77 9.29 31.87
C PRO A 110 -11.07 8.93 31.11
N ILE A 111 -12.06 9.82 30.94
CA ILE A 111 -13.33 9.45 30.29
C ILE A 111 -13.57 10.30 29.05
N ALA A 112 -13.17 9.78 27.89
CA ALA A 112 -13.61 10.27 26.60
C ALA A 112 -15.14 10.13 26.48
N VAL A 113 -15.79 11.17 25.95
CA VAL A 113 -17.23 11.17 25.73
C VAL A 113 -17.55 10.87 24.27
N ASN A 114 -18.50 9.97 24.05
CA ASN A 114 -19.02 9.59 22.73
C ASN A 114 -20.44 10.13 22.57
N VAL A 115 -20.63 11.05 21.64
CA VAL A 115 -21.94 11.66 21.35
C VAL A 115 -22.37 11.35 19.93
N SER A 116 -23.59 10.85 19.77
CA SER A 116 -24.22 10.73 18.46
C SER A 116 -25.33 11.76 18.31
N LEU A 117 -25.28 12.53 17.23
CA LEU A 117 -26.26 13.52 16.84
C LEU A 117 -26.99 13.01 15.60
N VAL A 118 -28.31 12.89 15.69
CA VAL A 118 -29.13 12.22 14.67
C VAL A 118 -30.33 13.07 14.30
N ASN A 119 -30.50 13.36 13.00
CA ASN A 119 -31.63 14.10 12.46
C ASN A 119 -31.82 15.49 13.10
N LEU A 120 -30.75 16.28 13.06
CA LEU A 120 -30.68 17.61 13.68
C LEU A 120 -30.25 18.69 12.70
N ARG A 121 -30.71 19.90 12.96
CA ARG A 121 -30.23 21.12 12.31
C ARG A 121 -29.59 22.02 13.36
N ILE A 122 -28.30 22.32 13.21
CA ILE A 122 -27.51 23.12 14.17
C ILE A 122 -27.15 24.44 13.50
N GLU A 123 -27.72 25.55 13.97
CA GLU A 123 -27.65 26.84 13.25
C GLU A 123 -27.56 28.09 14.13
N GLY A 124 -27.12 29.20 13.54
CA GLY A 124 -27.12 30.52 14.19
C GLY A 124 -26.18 30.63 15.39
N GLY A 125 -25.23 29.71 15.50
CA GLY A 125 -24.17 29.77 16.50
C GLY A 125 -23.23 30.92 16.21
N ALA A 126 -22.79 31.60 17.26
CA ALA A 126 -21.80 32.67 17.18
C ALA A 126 -20.83 32.51 18.34
N ALA A 127 -19.57 32.19 18.05
CA ALA A 127 -18.54 31.95 19.07
C ALA A 127 -17.14 32.25 18.51
N PRO A 128 -16.09 32.36 19.33
CA PRO A 128 -14.74 32.50 18.78
C PRO A 128 -14.30 31.22 18.07
N ARG A 129 -14.70 30.05 18.59
CA ARG A 129 -14.28 28.73 18.11
C ARG A 129 -15.44 27.75 18.10
N GLY A 130 -15.67 27.10 16.95
CA GLY A 130 -16.65 26.01 16.83
C GLY A 130 -18.08 26.51 16.99
N ALA A 131 -18.45 27.59 16.31
CA ALA A 131 -19.72 28.29 16.56
C ALA A 131 -20.94 27.36 16.44
N GLY A 132 -20.91 26.39 15.52
CA GLY A 132 -21.85 25.26 15.53
C GLY A 132 -21.48 24.23 16.62
N ILE A 133 -20.42 23.47 16.41
CA ILE A 133 -19.99 22.38 17.31
C ILE A 133 -18.53 22.57 17.69
N ARG A 134 -18.22 22.52 19.00
CA ARG A 134 -16.86 22.47 19.52
C ARG A 134 -16.59 21.14 20.22
N ILE A 135 -15.57 20.43 19.74
CA ILE A 135 -15.13 19.12 20.22
C ILE A 135 -13.74 19.26 20.85
N GLY A 136 -13.69 19.24 22.18
CA GLY A 136 -12.43 19.32 22.93
C GLY A 136 -11.93 17.95 23.42
N ALA A 137 -10.64 17.87 23.76
CA ALA A 137 -10.00 16.70 24.40
C ALA A 137 -10.16 15.39 23.59
N ALA A 138 -10.24 14.23 24.24
CA ALA A 138 -10.40 12.92 23.57
C ALA A 138 -11.85 12.60 23.16
N ASN A 139 -12.74 13.60 23.04
CA ASN A 139 -14.16 13.39 22.78
C ASN A 139 -14.43 13.02 21.31
N GLN A 140 -15.49 12.23 21.08
CA GLN A 140 -15.91 11.79 19.76
C GLN A 140 -17.35 12.21 19.47
N VAL A 141 -17.57 12.80 18.29
CA VAL A 141 -18.89 13.14 17.77
C VAL A 141 -19.17 12.39 16.49
N ARG A 142 -20.36 11.79 16.40
CA ARG A 142 -20.89 11.20 15.17
C ARG A 142 -22.13 11.97 14.70
N LEU A 143 -22.10 12.42 13.46
CA LEU A 143 -23.20 13.08 12.78
C LEU A 143 -23.88 12.10 11.83
N SER A 144 -25.21 11.92 11.97
CA SER A 144 -26.02 11.09 11.08
C SER A 144 -27.29 11.85 10.69
N ASN A 145 -27.44 12.16 9.39
CA ASN A 145 -28.49 13.05 8.88
C ASN A 145 -28.54 14.38 9.66
N VAL A 146 -27.38 15.00 9.87
CA VAL A 146 -27.26 16.30 10.58
C VAL A 146 -26.81 17.38 9.61
N VAL A 147 -27.42 18.57 9.72
CA VAL A 147 -26.99 19.77 8.98
C VAL A 147 -26.45 20.80 9.96
N VAL A 148 -25.16 21.12 9.87
CA VAL A 148 -24.52 22.22 10.61
C VAL A 148 -24.40 23.42 9.67
N LEU A 149 -25.14 24.50 9.93
CA LEU A 149 -25.20 25.59 8.97
C LEU A 149 -25.29 27.00 9.54
N ASP A 150 -24.89 27.98 8.73
CA ASP A 150 -25.00 29.41 9.02
C ASP A 150 -24.51 29.76 10.44
N ASN A 151 -23.41 29.14 10.85
CA ASN A 151 -22.72 29.44 12.10
C ASN A 151 -21.50 30.32 11.80
N ASP A 152 -21.24 31.31 12.65
CA ASP A 152 -20.23 32.34 12.43
C ASP A 152 -19.20 32.37 13.57
N ALA A 153 -17.94 32.08 13.24
CA ALA A 153 -16.85 32.08 14.18
C ALA A 153 -15.95 33.31 14.03
N SER A 154 -15.68 34.02 15.14
CA SER A 154 -14.78 35.17 15.10
C SER A 154 -13.30 34.81 15.01
N GLU A 155 -12.92 33.53 15.16
CA GLU A 155 -11.56 33.02 14.93
C GLU A 155 -11.57 31.78 14.03
N PHE A 156 -12.00 30.62 14.55
CA PHE A 156 -11.75 29.32 13.91
C PHE A 156 -12.96 28.40 13.92
N GLY A 157 -13.15 27.59 12.87
CA GLY A 157 -14.16 26.53 12.88
C GLY A 157 -15.58 27.09 12.94
N GLY A 158 -16.03 27.74 11.86
CA GLY A 158 -17.39 28.31 11.81
C GLY A 158 -18.45 27.25 12.11
N GLY A 159 -18.41 26.16 11.35
CA GLY A 159 -19.27 25.01 11.59
C GLY A 159 -18.78 24.18 12.78
N ILE A 160 -17.60 23.60 12.66
CA ILE A 160 -17.06 22.64 13.63
C ILE A 160 -15.60 22.98 13.96
N TYR A 161 -15.25 22.91 15.24
CA TYR A 161 -13.89 23.08 15.73
C TYR A 161 -13.47 21.86 16.57
N LEU A 162 -12.35 21.25 16.21
CA LEU A 162 -11.74 20.13 16.91
C LEU A 162 -10.42 20.58 17.55
N ASP A 163 -10.35 20.54 18.88
CA ASP A 163 -9.13 20.79 19.68
C ASP A 163 -8.89 19.70 20.71
N GLY A 164 -7.98 18.77 20.43
CA GLY A 164 -7.63 17.73 21.39
C GLY A 164 -6.20 17.26 21.25
N GLU A 165 -5.33 17.64 22.18
CA GLU A 165 -4.00 17.01 22.31
C GLU A 165 -4.12 15.49 22.52
N ASP A 166 -5.25 15.03 23.08
CA ASP A 166 -5.55 13.62 23.35
C ASP A 166 -6.41 12.93 22.26
N GLY A 167 -6.60 13.54 21.07
CA GLY A 167 -7.28 12.91 19.93
C GLY A 167 -8.80 13.11 19.87
N ALA A 168 -9.26 14.34 19.61
CA ALA A 168 -10.66 14.60 19.29
C ALA A 168 -11.08 13.92 17.97
N GLY A 169 -12.33 13.44 17.91
CA GLY A 169 -12.85 12.69 16.76
C GLY A 169 -14.16 13.20 16.21
N LEU A 170 -14.28 13.21 14.87
CA LEU A 170 -15.50 13.53 14.15
C LEU A 170 -15.77 12.48 13.08
N VAL A 171 -16.97 11.91 13.11
CA VAL A 171 -17.49 11.00 12.06
C VAL A 171 -18.70 11.65 11.39
N ILE A 172 -18.68 11.76 10.06
CA ILE A 172 -19.74 12.33 9.24
C ILE A 172 -20.30 11.25 8.33
N GLU A 173 -21.57 10.91 8.52
CA GLU A 173 -22.25 9.84 7.79
C GLU A 173 -23.73 10.16 7.53
N HIS A 174 -24.37 9.33 6.71
CA HIS A 174 -25.79 9.38 6.35
C HIS A 174 -26.20 10.77 5.84
N ASP A 175 -25.48 11.28 4.83
CA ASP A 175 -25.71 12.56 4.15
C ASP A 175 -25.68 13.79 5.06
N SER A 176 -24.95 13.71 6.17
CA SER A 176 -24.70 14.87 7.03
C SER A 176 -23.91 15.95 6.28
N SER A 177 -24.25 17.23 6.50
CA SER A 177 -23.64 18.34 5.78
C SER A 177 -23.26 19.53 6.64
N ILE A 178 -22.15 20.17 6.29
CA ILE A 178 -21.61 21.38 6.92
C ILE A 178 -21.68 22.50 5.88
N VAL A 179 -22.65 23.40 6.04
CA VAL A 179 -23.10 24.29 4.96
C VAL A 179 -23.10 25.77 5.37
N GLY A 180 -22.52 26.66 4.57
CA GLY A 180 -22.73 28.11 4.76
C GLY A 180 -22.13 28.68 6.06
N ASN A 181 -21.18 27.98 6.68
CA ASN A 181 -20.55 28.45 7.91
C ASN A 181 -19.39 29.39 7.60
N SER A 182 -19.10 30.31 8.52
CA SER A 182 -18.10 31.37 8.35
C SER A 182 -17.10 31.37 9.49
N ALA A 183 -15.83 31.60 9.19
CA ALA A 183 -14.79 31.88 10.19
C ALA A 183 -13.95 33.08 9.75
N VAL A 184 -13.68 34.02 10.65
CA VAL A 184 -12.84 35.19 10.33
C VAL A 184 -11.39 34.80 10.01
N GLN A 185 -10.86 33.70 10.56
CA GLN A 185 -9.49 33.28 10.28
C GLN A 185 -9.43 31.97 9.50
N ARG A 186 -9.73 30.81 10.10
CA ARG A 186 -9.44 29.51 9.46
C ARG A 186 -10.52 28.47 9.69
N GLY A 187 -10.73 27.58 8.73
CA GLY A 187 -11.69 26.48 8.86
C GLY A 187 -13.13 27.00 8.89
N GLY A 188 -13.63 27.58 7.80
CA GLY A 188 -15.00 28.10 7.74
C GLY A 188 -16.02 26.99 8.05
N GLY A 189 -15.86 25.84 7.40
CA GLY A 189 -16.62 24.64 7.71
C GLY A 189 -16.08 23.93 8.93
N ILE A 190 -14.88 23.37 8.81
CA ILE A 190 -14.24 22.54 9.85
C ILE A 190 -12.82 23.03 10.10
N TYR A 191 -12.47 23.22 11.37
CA TYR A 191 -11.11 23.45 11.82
C TYR A 191 -10.65 22.29 12.69
N CYS A 192 -9.48 21.71 12.38
CA CYS A 192 -8.87 20.65 13.16
C CYS A 192 -7.43 21.00 13.53
N THR A 193 -7.11 20.85 14.82
CA THR A 193 -5.74 20.84 15.34
C THR A 193 -5.61 19.75 16.42
N LEU A 194 -4.67 18.82 16.21
CA LEU A 194 -4.35 17.73 17.15
C LEU A 194 -2.85 17.73 17.49
N ALA A 195 -2.41 16.81 18.36
CA ALA A 195 -1.01 16.73 18.78
C ALA A 195 -0.06 16.26 17.66
N ASP A 196 -0.48 15.27 16.87
CA ASP A 196 0.13 14.92 15.58
C ASP A 196 -0.86 14.16 14.68
N ALA A 197 -0.55 14.05 13.40
CA ALA A 197 -1.42 13.43 12.40
C ALA A 197 -1.57 11.90 12.53
N ASP A 198 -0.80 11.26 13.42
CA ASP A 198 -0.85 9.83 13.71
C ASP A 198 -1.57 9.53 15.04
N HIS A 199 -1.78 10.55 15.89
CA HIS A 199 -2.49 10.47 17.16
C HIS A 199 -3.98 10.81 17.02
N GLY A 200 -4.83 9.86 17.40
CA GLY A 200 -6.26 10.05 17.55
C GLY A 200 -7.12 9.71 16.33
N PRO A 201 -8.45 9.78 16.48
CA PRO A 201 -9.44 9.42 15.46
C PRO A 201 -9.53 10.40 14.28
N GLY A 202 -9.21 11.70 14.48
CA GLY A 202 -9.25 12.71 13.42
C GLY A 202 -10.67 12.93 12.86
N ILE A 203 -10.75 13.15 11.55
CA ILE A 203 -12.02 13.31 10.82
C ILE A 203 -12.24 12.11 9.88
N ASP A 204 -13.38 11.45 10.00
CA ASP A 204 -13.84 10.34 9.14
C ASP A 204 -15.10 10.75 8.36
N PHE A 205 -14.96 10.92 7.05
CA PHE A 205 -16.01 11.26 6.09
C PHE A 205 -16.50 10.01 5.34
N ARG A 206 -17.68 9.50 5.70
CA ARG A 206 -18.26 8.32 5.05
C ARG A 206 -19.27 8.69 3.98
N THR A 207 -20.25 9.49 4.34
CA THR A 207 -21.30 10.00 3.44
C THR A 207 -21.73 11.37 3.93
N GLY A 208 -21.31 12.41 3.22
CA GLY A 208 -21.55 13.77 3.66
C GLY A 208 -20.86 14.84 2.84
N ALA A 209 -21.21 16.10 3.10
CA ALA A 209 -20.73 17.21 2.29
C ALA A 209 -20.31 18.43 3.11
N VAL A 210 -19.25 19.10 2.67
CA VAL A 210 -18.85 20.43 3.11
C VAL A 210 -19.17 21.38 1.97
N ILE A 211 -20.06 22.35 2.18
CA ILE A 211 -20.64 23.17 1.10
C ILE A 211 -20.65 24.65 1.47
N ALA A 212 -20.19 25.53 0.58
CA ALA A 212 -20.37 26.98 0.71
C ALA A 212 -19.86 27.61 2.03
N ASN A 213 -18.83 27.05 2.66
CA ASN A 213 -18.26 27.65 3.87
C ASN A 213 -17.16 28.65 3.50
N THR A 214 -17.00 29.66 4.35
CA THR A 214 -16.12 30.80 4.11
C THR A 214 -15.10 30.97 5.23
N ALA A 215 -13.82 31.17 4.89
CA ALA A 215 -12.78 31.53 5.85
C ALA A 215 -12.07 32.83 5.42
N GLY A 216 -11.74 33.70 6.39
CA GLY A 216 -10.99 34.92 6.14
C GLY A 216 -9.49 34.71 5.85
N ALA A 217 -8.96 33.50 6.03
CA ALA A 217 -7.65 33.10 5.55
C ALA A 217 -7.71 31.70 4.91
N HIS A 218 -7.34 30.64 5.63
CA HIS A 218 -7.14 29.30 5.06
C HIS A 218 -8.25 28.31 5.40
N GLY A 219 -8.47 27.34 4.50
CA GLY A 219 -9.42 26.25 4.76
C GLY A 219 -10.85 26.74 4.82
N GLY A 220 -11.35 27.33 3.72
CA GLY A 220 -12.76 27.75 3.62
C GLY A 220 -13.70 26.62 4.01
N GLY A 221 -13.48 25.44 3.43
CA GLY A 221 -14.10 24.19 3.82
C GLY A 221 -13.44 23.57 5.05
N ILE A 222 -12.23 23.06 4.89
CA ILE A 222 -11.53 22.29 5.93
C ILE A 222 -10.12 22.84 6.14
N TYR A 223 -9.79 23.12 7.39
CA TYR A 223 -8.42 23.43 7.82
C TYR A 223 -7.89 22.29 8.70
N LEU A 224 -6.72 21.76 8.34
CA LEU A 224 -6.00 20.70 9.06
C LEU A 224 -4.61 21.19 9.47
N SER A 225 -4.31 21.12 10.77
CA SER A 225 -2.94 21.17 11.30
C SER A 225 -2.73 19.93 12.14
N ASP A 226 -1.74 19.12 11.78
CA ASP A 226 -1.38 17.95 12.58
C ASP A 226 -2.57 16.98 12.73
N CYS A 227 -3.43 16.91 11.71
CA CYS A 227 -4.68 16.15 11.73
C CYS A 227 -4.71 15.06 10.66
N LYS A 228 -5.58 14.08 10.89
CA LYS A 228 -5.94 13.06 9.92
C LYS A 228 -7.34 13.31 9.36
N LEU A 229 -7.46 13.27 8.03
CA LEU A 229 -8.72 13.25 7.31
C LEU A 229 -8.81 11.96 6.49
N ILE A 230 -9.81 11.15 6.78
CA ILE A 230 -10.12 9.92 6.04
C ILE A 230 -11.48 10.12 5.40
N GLY A 231 -11.62 9.76 4.13
CA GLY A 231 -12.89 9.73 3.43
C GLY A 231 -13.10 8.41 2.71
N ASP A 232 -13.62 7.39 3.39
CA ASP A 232 -14.02 6.13 2.73
C ASP A 232 -15.52 6.20 2.42
N ALA A 233 -15.83 6.48 1.16
CA ALA A 233 -17.19 6.69 0.73
C ALA A 233 -17.93 5.36 0.42
N SER A 234 -17.82 4.37 1.30
CA SER A 234 -18.44 3.04 1.20
C SER A 234 -19.97 3.04 1.44
N GLY A 235 -20.61 4.20 1.54
CA GLY A 235 -22.06 4.34 1.72
C GLY A 235 -22.84 4.42 0.41
N SER A 236 -23.96 3.71 0.34
CA SER A 236 -24.83 3.64 -0.83
C SER A 236 -25.45 5.00 -1.18
N ARG A 237 -25.31 5.39 -2.45
CA ARG A 237 -26.06 6.44 -3.17
C ARG A 237 -27.54 6.52 -2.73
N LEU A 238 -27.91 7.54 -1.97
CA LEU A 238 -29.30 7.95 -1.81
C LEU A 238 -29.66 8.89 -2.97
N VAL A 239 -30.43 8.35 -3.92
CA VAL A 239 -31.18 9.15 -4.90
C VAL A 239 -32.36 9.76 -4.13
N ASP A 240 -32.26 11.01 -3.70
CA ASP A 240 -33.44 11.73 -3.23
C ASP A 240 -33.97 12.66 -4.32
N GLN A 241 -35.14 12.30 -4.85
CA GLN A 241 -35.73 12.80 -6.10
C GLN A 241 -36.29 14.23 -6.02
N ASN A 242 -35.82 15.10 -5.12
CA ASN A 242 -36.49 16.39 -4.90
C ASN A 242 -35.62 17.62 -4.56
N ARG A 243 -34.33 17.62 -4.90
CA ARG A 243 -33.58 18.89 -5.07
C ARG A 243 -32.92 18.94 -6.44
N VAL A 244 -33.43 19.88 -7.24
CA VAL A 244 -33.04 20.20 -8.60
C VAL A 244 -31.57 20.66 -8.61
N ASP A 245 -30.80 20.08 -9.53
CA ASP A 245 -29.45 20.45 -9.98
C ASP A 245 -28.27 20.24 -9.02
N ARG A 246 -27.76 19.00 -8.94
CA ARG A 246 -26.30 18.65 -8.94
C ARG A 246 -26.14 17.13 -8.78
N VAL A 247 -25.22 16.55 -9.54
CA VAL A 247 -24.81 15.14 -9.43
C VAL A 247 -24.39 14.84 -7.98
N SER A 248 -25.09 13.92 -7.31
CA SER A 248 -24.85 13.58 -5.90
C SER A 248 -23.63 12.68 -5.80
N PHE A 249 -22.51 13.23 -5.33
CA PHE A 249 -21.32 12.47 -4.97
C PHE A 249 -21.46 12.02 -3.51
N PRO A 250 -21.13 10.77 -3.15
CA PRO A 250 -21.22 10.27 -1.77
C PRO A 250 -20.46 11.14 -0.74
N SER A 251 -19.33 11.72 -1.15
CA SER A 251 -18.57 12.71 -0.38
C SER A 251 -18.17 13.91 -1.26
N ALA A 252 -18.44 15.12 -0.78
CA ALA A 252 -18.25 16.34 -1.58
C ALA A 252 -17.72 17.54 -0.76
N ILE A 253 -16.70 18.23 -1.26
CA ILE A 253 -16.19 19.51 -0.73
C ILE A 253 -16.33 20.54 -1.85
N VAL A 254 -17.37 21.37 -1.75
CA VAL A 254 -17.89 22.11 -2.91
C VAL A 254 -18.22 23.57 -2.60
N ASP A 255 -17.91 24.46 -3.53
CA ASP A 255 -18.23 25.90 -3.45
C ASP A 255 -17.62 26.59 -2.22
N GLN A 256 -16.44 26.17 -1.76
CA GLN A 256 -15.82 26.80 -0.59
C GLN A 256 -15.09 28.10 -0.96
N PHE A 257 -15.08 29.06 -0.04
CA PHE A 257 -14.41 30.35 -0.21
C PHE A 257 -13.36 30.57 0.88
N GLY A 258 -12.13 30.88 0.49
CA GLY A 258 -11.08 31.31 1.42
C GLY A 258 -10.41 32.56 0.87
N SER A 259 -10.16 33.58 1.69
CA SER A 259 -9.42 34.78 1.23
C SER A 259 -7.89 34.64 1.23
N ALA A 260 -7.38 33.44 1.50
CA ALA A 260 -6.00 33.06 1.26
C ALA A 260 -5.94 31.66 0.62
N SER A 261 -5.29 30.70 1.26
CA SER A 261 -4.94 29.41 0.67
C SER A 261 -5.83 28.24 1.11
N GLY A 262 -6.01 27.23 0.25
CA GLY A 262 -6.71 25.99 0.58
C GLY A 262 -8.21 26.24 0.75
N ALA A 263 -8.86 26.90 -0.21
CA ALA A 263 -10.28 27.25 -0.07
C ALA A 263 -11.13 26.00 0.18
N GLY A 264 -10.87 24.90 -0.54
CA GLY A 264 -11.44 23.59 -0.23
C GLY A 264 -10.82 22.99 1.03
N ILE A 265 -9.57 22.53 0.93
CA ILE A 265 -8.82 21.94 2.03
C ILE A 265 -7.44 22.60 2.13
N TYR A 266 -7.11 23.07 3.33
CA TYR A 266 -5.76 23.45 3.72
C TYR A 266 -5.19 22.40 4.69
N ALA A 267 -3.98 21.92 4.42
CA ALA A 267 -3.32 20.92 5.26
C ALA A 267 -1.86 21.27 5.54
N ARG A 268 -1.52 21.29 6.84
CA ARG A 268 -0.19 21.49 7.38
C ARG A 268 0.19 20.28 8.24
N ALA A 269 1.34 19.67 7.98
CA ALA A 269 1.82 18.49 8.71
C ALA A 269 0.73 17.41 8.92
N SER A 270 -0.17 17.26 7.95
CA SER A 270 -1.41 16.49 8.08
C SER A 270 -1.47 15.33 7.09
N ARG A 271 -2.30 14.33 7.40
CA ARG A 271 -2.55 13.19 6.51
C ARG A 271 -3.97 13.22 5.95
N ILE A 272 -4.09 13.11 4.64
CA ILE A 272 -5.36 13.05 3.92
C ILE A 272 -5.43 11.74 3.14
N THR A 273 -6.53 11.02 3.29
CA THR A 273 -6.87 9.89 2.41
C THR A 273 -8.33 10.03 2.01
N LEU A 274 -8.61 10.29 0.75
CA LEU A 274 -9.98 10.49 0.26
C LEU A 274 -10.28 9.52 -0.89
N GLY A 275 -11.49 8.98 -0.85
CA GLY A 275 -12.01 8.00 -1.79
C GLY A 275 -11.53 6.57 -1.51
N SER A 276 -12.19 5.63 -2.19
CA SER A 276 -11.99 4.19 -2.01
C SER A 276 -12.46 3.41 -3.25
N ALA A 277 -12.18 2.10 -3.25
CA ALA A 277 -12.74 1.16 -4.20
C ALA A 277 -14.28 1.26 -4.18
N GLY A 278 -14.93 1.51 -5.32
CA GLY A 278 -16.40 1.57 -5.37
C GLY A 278 -17.02 2.96 -5.24
N SER A 279 -16.24 4.00 -4.91
CA SER A 279 -16.80 5.31 -4.61
C SER A 279 -15.99 6.49 -5.13
N THR A 280 -16.68 7.57 -5.49
CA THR A 280 -16.07 8.78 -6.06
C THR A 280 -16.19 9.95 -5.10
N THR A 281 -15.09 10.66 -4.85
CA THR A 281 -15.08 11.91 -4.08
C THR A 281 -14.97 13.11 -5.01
N ARG A 282 -15.61 14.24 -4.69
CA ARG A 282 -15.47 15.49 -5.45
C ARG A 282 -14.97 16.65 -4.58
N ILE A 283 -13.94 17.33 -5.06
CA ILE A 283 -13.43 18.60 -4.54
C ILE A 283 -13.57 19.63 -5.66
N SER A 284 -14.58 20.50 -5.59
CA SER A 284 -14.85 21.37 -6.74
C SER A 284 -15.39 22.74 -6.45
N ARG A 285 -15.18 23.67 -7.39
CA ARG A 285 -15.68 25.06 -7.31
C ARG A 285 -15.22 25.81 -6.07
N ASN A 286 -14.05 25.43 -5.55
CA ASN A 286 -13.48 26.11 -4.41
C ASN A 286 -12.62 27.28 -4.90
N GLU A 287 -12.78 28.44 -4.29
CA GLU A 287 -12.19 29.70 -4.73
C GLU A 287 -11.31 30.29 -3.63
N GLY A 288 -9.98 30.26 -3.85
CA GLY A 288 -8.98 30.98 -3.06
C GLY A 288 -8.89 32.42 -3.55
N ARG A 289 -9.69 33.31 -2.97
CA ARG A 289 -9.77 34.72 -3.34
C ARG A 289 -8.57 35.51 -2.82
N HIS A 290 -8.06 36.41 -3.64
CA HIS A 290 -7.19 37.50 -3.20
C HIS A 290 -8.05 38.65 -2.67
N GLN A 291 -7.86 39.09 -1.42
CA GLN A 291 -8.39 40.37 -0.99
C GLN A 291 -7.38 41.47 -1.29
N ASN A 292 -7.76 42.41 -2.17
CA ASN A 292 -7.06 43.69 -2.29
C ASN A 292 -7.12 44.37 -0.92
N HIS A 293 -5.97 44.46 -0.26
CA HIS A 293 -5.85 45.25 0.94
C HIS A 293 -5.78 46.72 0.53
N ASP A 294 -6.94 47.38 0.43
CA ASP A 294 -7.06 48.85 0.28
C ASP A 294 -6.73 49.57 1.61
N GLY A 295 -5.76 49.07 2.37
CA GLY A 295 -5.44 49.49 3.72
C GLY A 295 -3.96 49.76 3.90
N ALA A 296 -3.59 51.03 4.04
CA ALA A 296 -2.24 51.50 4.33
C ALA A 296 -1.60 50.77 5.51
N GLY A 297 -0.67 49.84 5.24
CA GLY A 297 0.09 49.13 6.26
C GLY A 297 1.35 48.53 5.67
N THR A 298 2.51 48.97 6.14
CA THR A 298 3.84 48.56 5.66
C THR A 298 4.22 47.18 6.19
N HIS A 299 3.78 46.11 5.53
CA HIS A 299 4.43 44.80 5.47
C HIS A 299 3.77 43.96 4.37
N PHE A 300 4.41 43.89 3.20
CA PHE A 300 3.91 43.21 2.00
C PHE A 300 4.36 41.74 2.00
N GLU A 301 3.69 40.89 2.78
CA GLU A 301 3.48 39.49 2.39
C GLU A 301 2.03 39.42 1.94
N VAL A 302 1.83 39.55 0.62
CA VAL A 302 0.51 39.41 0.03
C VAL A 302 0.27 37.91 -0.05
N ASP A 303 -0.57 37.35 0.82
CA ASP A 303 -0.94 35.94 0.75
C ASP A 303 -1.68 35.69 -0.56
N HIS A 304 -0.96 35.16 -1.54
CA HIS A 304 -1.52 34.80 -2.83
C HIS A 304 -2.42 33.57 -2.62
N GLY A 305 -3.67 33.64 -3.09
CA GLY A 305 -4.58 32.49 -2.98
C GLY A 305 -3.93 31.26 -3.59
N GLU A 306 -3.79 30.19 -2.82
CA GLU A 306 -3.01 29.01 -3.19
C GLU A 306 -3.78 27.73 -2.91
N GLY A 307 -3.82 26.80 -3.85
CA GLY A 307 -4.53 25.53 -3.66
C GLY A 307 -6.04 25.76 -3.57
N GLY A 308 -6.69 26.05 -4.70
CA GLY A 308 -8.14 26.31 -4.71
C GLY A 308 -8.89 25.10 -4.15
N GLY A 309 -8.59 23.91 -4.69
CA GLY A 309 -9.06 22.64 -4.17
C GLY A 309 -8.30 22.22 -2.91
N LEU A 310 -7.01 21.88 -3.05
CA LEU A 310 -6.13 21.44 -1.96
C LEU A 310 -4.87 22.31 -1.88
N ASN A 311 -4.46 22.69 -0.67
CA ASN A 311 -3.13 23.21 -0.38
C ASN A 311 -2.41 22.34 0.67
N LEU A 312 -1.27 21.76 0.30
CA LEU A 312 -0.47 20.87 1.13
C LEU A 312 0.85 21.55 1.49
N VAL A 313 1.11 21.74 2.78
CA VAL A 313 2.34 22.36 3.27
C VAL A 313 2.97 21.57 4.41
N GLU A 314 4.26 21.82 4.65
CA GLU A 314 5.01 21.32 5.81
C GLU A 314 4.90 19.81 6.00
N SER A 315 5.38 19.03 5.02
CA SER A 315 5.43 17.56 5.09
C SER A 315 4.06 16.89 5.20
N SER A 316 3.02 17.53 4.67
CA SER A 316 1.71 16.88 4.56
C SER A 316 1.75 15.71 3.57
N VAL A 317 0.89 14.72 3.79
CA VAL A 317 0.75 13.56 2.90
C VAL A 317 -0.72 13.45 2.48
N ALA A 318 -0.99 13.50 1.19
CA ALA A 318 -2.34 13.32 0.66
C ALA A 318 -2.40 12.23 -0.39
N THR A 319 -3.36 11.32 -0.22
CA THR A 319 -3.66 10.23 -1.15
C THR A 319 -5.11 10.35 -1.57
N LEU A 320 -5.34 10.55 -2.87
CA LEU A 320 -6.66 10.63 -3.46
C LEU A 320 -6.90 9.40 -4.33
N ILE A 321 -7.98 8.67 -4.05
CA ILE A 321 -8.42 7.51 -4.81
C ILE A 321 -9.75 7.87 -5.45
N ASN A 322 -9.93 7.63 -6.74
CA ASN A 322 -11.21 7.89 -7.43
C ASN A 322 -11.80 9.28 -7.10
N THR A 323 -10.97 10.32 -7.16
CA THR A 323 -11.34 11.68 -6.73
C THR A 323 -11.29 12.66 -7.89
N HIS A 324 -12.36 13.43 -8.06
CA HIS A 324 -12.43 14.53 -9.01
C HIS A 324 -12.10 15.86 -8.33
N VAL A 325 -10.98 16.46 -8.71
CA VAL A 325 -10.61 17.83 -8.35
C VAL A 325 -10.93 18.73 -9.54
N ALA A 326 -12.04 19.46 -9.46
CA ALA A 326 -12.61 20.13 -10.63
C ALA A 326 -13.04 21.58 -10.39
N GLU A 327 -12.92 22.45 -11.40
CA GLU A 327 -13.49 23.81 -11.36
C GLU A 327 -12.97 24.67 -10.19
N ASN A 328 -11.81 24.33 -9.60
CA ASN A 328 -11.25 25.08 -8.49
C ASN A 328 -10.40 26.25 -8.99
N VAL A 329 -10.39 27.36 -8.26
CA VAL A 329 -9.73 28.61 -8.63
C VAL A 329 -8.80 29.07 -7.53
N ALA A 330 -7.56 29.39 -7.88
CA ALA A 330 -6.59 30.05 -7.00
C ALA A 330 -5.56 30.83 -7.84
N ALA A 331 -4.69 31.63 -7.23
CA ALA A 331 -3.57 32.24 -7.95
C ALA A 331 -2.48 31.22 -8.30
N GLN A 332 -2.27 30.23 -7.42
CA GLN A 332 -1.34 29.14 -7.66
C GLN A 332 -1.96 27.80 -7.25
N GLY A 333 -1.82 26.77 -8.08
CA GLY A 333 -2.40 25.46 -7.79
C GLY A 333 -3.92 25.54 -7.77
N GLY A 334 -4.56 25.90 -8.89
CA GLY A 334 -6.03 26.02 -8.97
C GLY A 334 -6.71 24.77 -8.40
N GLY A 335 -6.29 23.59 -8.88
CA GLY A 335 -6.64 22.30 -8.30
C GLY A 335 -5.87 22.01 -7.01
N VAL A 336 -4.56 21.82 -7.12
CA VAL A 336 -3.69 21.40 -6.01
C VAL A 336 -2.41 22.24 -5.95
N MET A 337 -2.10 22.76 -4.77
CA MET A 337 -0.81 23.37 -4.44
C MET A 337 -0.03 22.47 -3.47
N ILE A 338 1.27 22.25 -3.74
CA ILE A 338 2.13 21.36 -2.96
C ILE A 338 3.41 22.08 -2.58
N ARG A 339 3.74 22.08 -1.28
CA ARG A 339 5.00 22.59 -0.74
C ARG A 339 5.65 21.61 0.19
N SER A 340 6.84 21.14 -0.18
CA SER A 340 7.62 20.17 0.63
C SER A 340 6.74 19.06 1.21
N SER A 341 5.83 18.53 0.41
CA SER A 341 4.79 17.59 0.81
C SER A 341 4.69 16.44 -0.20
N ILE A 342 3.98 15.38 0.16
CA ILE A 342 3.77 14.22 -0.70
C ILE A 342 2.31 14.17 -1.14
N PHE A 343 2.10 13.98 -2.44
CA PHE A 343 0.77 13.86 -3.02
C PHE A 343 0.70 12.66 -3.94
N SER A 344 -0.37 11.88 -3.83
CA SER A 344 -0.66 10.84 -4.81
C SER A 344 -2.12 10.85 -5.21
N MET A 345 -2.37 10.60 -6.49
CA MET A 345 -3.70 10.34 -7.01
C MET A 345 -3.66 9.04 -7.79
N ASN A 346 -4.55 8.12 -7.43
CA ASN A 346 -4.67 6.82 -8.06
C ASN A 346 -6.12 6.57 -8.47
N LEU A 347 -6.31 5.84 -9.57
CA LEU A 347 -7.60 5.20 -9.82
C LEU A 347 -7.60 3.81 -9.21
N ASP A 348 -8.69 3.49 -8.50
CA ASP A 348 -9.09 2.13 -8.24
C ASP A 348 -10.22 1.76 -9.21
N PRO A 349 -9.94 0.92 -10.21
CA PRO A 349 -10.92 0.65 -11.24
C PRO A 349 -12.18 -0.04 -10.72
N ALA A 350 -12.12 -0.78 -9.59
CA ALA A 350 -13.21 -1.62 -9.07
C ALA A 350 -14.53 -0.85 -8.76
N GLY A 351 -14.50 0.49 -8.77
CA GLY A 351 -15.66 1.36 -8.56
C GLY A 351 -16.12 2.24 -9.71
N CYS A 352 -15.51 2.14 -10.88
CA CYS A 352 -15.70 3.11 -11.96
C CYS A 352 -16.92 2.81 -12.84
N THR A 353 -18.11 3.15 -12.36
CA THR A 353 -19.26 3.33 -13.26
C THR A 353 -19.24 4.75 -13.81
N ALA A 354 -18.98 4.89 -15.10
CA ALA A 354 -18.88 6.18 -15.80
C ALA A 354 -20.08 7.10 -15.49
N LEU A 355 -19.81 8.27 -14.92
CA LEU A 355 -20.75 9.39 -14.88
C LEU A 355 -20.34 10.38 -15.99
N PRO A 356 -21.13 10.54 -17.06
CA PRO A 356 -20.92 11.63 -18.02
C PRO A 356 -20.98 12.99 -17.29
N PRO A 357 -20.12 13.97 -17.62
CA PRO A 357 -19.22 14.04 -18.77
C PRO A 357 -17.77 13.61 -18.48
N TYR A 358 -17.48 12.96 -17.34
CA TYR A 358 -16.11 12.65 -16.94
C TYR A 358 -15.76 11.19 -17.28
N PRO A 359 -14.99 10.93 -18.36
CA PRO A 359 -14.37 9.62 -18.53
C PRO A 359 -13.29 9.47 -17.44
N GLY A 360 -13.48 8.49 -16.54
CA GLY A 360 -12.52 8.16 -15.49
C GLY A 360 -13.00 8.46 -14.07
N CYS A 361 -12.52 7.68 -13.10
CA CYS A 361 -12.89 7.83 -11.68
C CYS A 361 -12.18 8.96 -10.95
N GLY A 362 -11.14 9.55 -11.54
CA GLY A 362 -10.31 10.54 -10.87
C GLY A 362 -9.66 11.45 -11.90
N SER A 363 -9.73 12.75 -11.63
CA SER A 363 -9.41 13.75 -12.62
C SER A 363 -9.02 15.08 -11.98
N LEU A 364 -8.13 15.81 -12.62
CA LEU A 364 -7.87 17.22 -12.44
C LEU A 364 -8.48 17.95 -13.64
N THR A 365 -9.69 18.49 -13.48
CA THR A 365 -10.47 19.02 -14.62
C THR A 365 -10.90 20.47 -14.46
N ALA A 366 -10.75 21.29 -15.50
CA ALA A 366 -11.27 22.66 -15.51
C ALA A 366 -10.84 23.53 -14.32
N ASN A 367 -9.70 23.23 -13.69
CA ASN A 367 -9.17 24.06 -12.61
C ASN A 367 -8.42 25.25 -13.20
N TRP A 368 -8.43 26.36 -12.48
CA TRP A 368 -7.98 27.64 -12.99
C TRP A 368 -6.97 28.27 -12.05
N ALA A 369 -5.78 28.60 -12.58
CA ALA A 369 -4.84 29.47 -11.92
C ALA A 369 -5.02 30.91 -12.43
N GLN A 370 -5.62 31.79 -11.64
CA GLN A 370 -5.89 33.17 -12.03
C GLN A 370 -4.76 34.08 -11.52
N GLY A 371 -3.99 34.70 -12.43
CA GLY A 371 -3.01 35.73 -12.05
C GLY A 371 -3.64 36.87 -11.25
N TYR A 372 -2.82 37.67 -10.57
CA TYR A 372 -3.28 38.87 -9.86
C TYR A 372 -2.40 40.07 -10.20
N ASP A 373 -2.98 41.27 -10.07
CA ASP A 373 -2.29 42.55 -10.14
C ASP A 373 -2.26 43.12 -8.71
N THR A 374 -1.11 43.62 -8.27
CA THR A 374 -0.97 44.25 -6.95
C THR A 374 -1.66 45.61 -6.84
N GLY A 375 -2.41 46.05 -7.87
CA GLY A 375 -3.50 47.00 -7.70
C GLY A 375 -3.10 48.47 -7.66
N PHE A 376 -1.95 48.86 -8.23
CA PHE A 376 -1.66 50.29 -8.42
C PHE A 376 -2.56 50.88 -9.51
N SER A 377 -3.65 51.55 -9.09
CA SER A 377 -4.49 52.34 -9.97
C SER A 377 -3.65 53.43 -10.67
N GLY A 378 -3.40 53.26 -11.96
CA GLY A 378 -2.47 54.07 -12.73
C GLY A 378 -1.07 53.47 -12.63
N CYS A 379 -0.60 52.91 -13.76
CA CYS A 379 0.67 52.22 -13.95
C CYS A 379 1.89 53.03 -13.47
N GLN A 380 2.10 53.11 -12.15
CA GLN A 380 3.26 53.74 -11.56
C GLN A 380 4.41 52.73 -11.55
N SER A 381 5.63 53.24 -11.67
CA SER A 381 6.86 52.45 -11.60
C SER A 381 6.88 51.59 -10.33
N GLY A 382 6.73 50.27 -10.48
CA GLY A 382 6.79 49.32 -9.36
C GLY A 382 5.62 48.33 -9.25
N ALA A 383 4.52 48.49 -10.01
CA ALA A 383 3.46 47.49 -10.06
C ALA A 383 4.00 46.16 -10.62
N GLN A 384 3.73 45.02 -9.97
CA GLN A 384 4.13 43.70 -10.45
C GLN A 384 2.86 42.90 -10.78
N SER A 385 2.75 42.45 -12.02
CA SER A 385 1.71 41.52 -12.46
C SER A 385 2.28 40.11 -12.38
N PHE A 386 1.58 39.22 -11.68
CA PHE A 386 1.98 37.83 -11.55
C PHE A 386 1.02 36.97 -12.34
N ALA A 387 1.55 36.18 -13.27
CA ALA A 387 0.79 35.14 -13.94
C ALA A 387 0.35 34.07 -12.92
N GLY A 388 -0.84 33.51 -13.13
CA GLY A 388 -1.26 32.32 -12.40
C GLY A 388 -0.28 31.17 -12.62
N ARG A 389 -0.20 30.22 -11.69
CA ARG A 389 0.69 29.05 -11.84
C ARG A 389 -0.01 27.75 -11.48
N GLY A 390 0.13 26.71 -12.29
CA GLY A 390 -0.40 25.38 -12.00
C GLY A 390 -1.92 25.35 -11.94
N GLY A 391 -2.60 25.49 -13.07
CA GLY A 391 -4.06 25.36 -13.14
C GLY A 391 -4.54 24.06 -12.50
N ALA A 392 -3.93 22.93 -12.88
CA ALA A 392 -4.15 21.63 -12.25
C ALA A 392 -3.32 21.46 -10.99
N VAL A 393 -1.99 21.57 -11.11
CA VAL A 393 -1.03 21.31 -10.04
C VAL A 393 0.10 22.35 -10.07
N ALA A 394 0.40 22.94 -8.93
CA ALA A 394 1.61 23.72 -8.69
C ALA A 394 2.45 23.07 -7.57
N MET A 395 3.77 22.96 -7.77
CA MET A 395 4.69 22.36 -6.80
C MET A 395 5.90 23.26 -6.50
N ARG A 396 6.24 23.36 -5.21
CA ARG A 396 7.50 23.94 -4.71
C ARG A 396 8.14 22.97 -3.72
N GLY A 397 9.02 22.12 -4.24
CA GLY A 397 9.55 20.97 -3.50
C GLY A 397 8.52 19.86 -3.25
N GLY A 398 8.99 18.73 -2.72
CA GLY A 398 8.17 17.54 -2.50
C GLY A 398 8.10 16.60 -3.70
N ALA A 399 7.33 15.52 -3.56
CA ALA A 399 7.20 14.48 -4.57
C ALA A 399 5.74 14.11 -4.82
N SER A 400 5.39 13.84 -6.07
CA SER A 400 4.02 13.53 -6.45
C SER A 400 3.93 12.43 -7.50
N VAL A 401 2.90 11.60 -7.37
CA VAL A 401 2.63 10.50 -8.31
C VAL A 401 1.16 10.52 -8.72
N LEU A 402 0.90 10.64 -10.02
CA LEU A 402 -0.44 10.53 -10.58
C LEU A 402 -0.50 9.26 -11.43
N ASN A 403 -1.43 8.37 -11.12
CA ASN A 403 -1.58 7.10 -11.82
C ASN A 403 -3.00 6.94 -12.35
N SER A 404 -3.10 6.78 -13.67
CA SER A 404 -4.35 6.63 -14.41
C SER A 404 -5.27 7.86 -14.33
N VAL A 405 -4.71 9.06 -14.19
CA VAL A 405 -5.49 10.29 -13.97
C VAL A 405 -5.80 10.99 -15.30
N TRP A 406 -6.93 11.68 -15.37
CA TRP A 406 -7.23 12.65 -16.43
C TRP A 406 -6.87 14.07 -15.99
N ILE A 407 -5.96 14.72 -16.70
CA ILE A 407 -5.62 16.14 -16.50
C ILE A 407 -6.17 16.89 -17.71
N LYS A 408 -7.33 17.54 -17.55
CA LYS A 408 -8.09 18.09 -18.67
C LYS A 408 -8.61 19.50 -18.46
N ASP A 409 -8.58 20.33 -19.51
CA ASP A 409 -9.21 21.65 -19.54
C ASP A 409 -8.74 22.62 -18.44
N ASN A 410 -7.55 22.40 -17.86
CA ASN A 410 -7.03 23.28 -16.83
C ASN A 410 -6.41 24.53 -17.47
N ARG A 411 -6.71 25.68 -16.87
CA ARG A 411 -6.47 27.01 -17.43
C ARG A 411 -5.55 27.83 -16.55
N VAL A 412 -4.87 28.79 -17.16
CA VAL A 412 -3.99 29.72 -16.46
C VAL A 412 -4.11 31.09 -17.09
N ASP A 413 -4.61 32.05 -16.34
CA ASP A 413 -4.74 33.41 -16.85
C ASP A 413 -3.52 34.24 -16.45
N GLN A 414 -2.90 34.87 -17.44
CA GLN A 414 -2.11 36.07 -17.20
C GLN A 414 -3.06 37.22 -16.86
N THR A 415 -2.80 37.94 -15.77
CA THR A 415 -3.49 39.22 -15.58
C THR A 415 -3.09 40.19 -16.68
N ASN A 416 -4.09 40.82 -17.30
CA ASN A 416 -3.92 42.00 -18.15
C ASN A 416 -3.48 43.21 -17.31
N GLY A 417 -2.34 43.08 -16.65
CA GLY A 417 -1.70 44.19 -15.94
C GLY A 417 -1.13 45.20 -16.93
N CYS A 418 -0.93 46.41 -16.43
CA CYS A 418 -0.39 47.56 -17.14
C CYS A 418 0.73 47.25 -18.14
N ILE A 419 0.43 47.33 -19.43
CA ILE A 419 1.41 47.22 -20.53
C ILE A 419 2.27 48.49 -20.54
N SER A 420 3.40 48.49 -19.83
CA SER A 420 4.47 49.47 -20.02
C SER A 420 5.57 48.88 -20.91
N PRO A 421 6.19 49.66 -21.82
CA PRO A 421 7.28 49.18 -22.68
C PRO A 421 8.52 48.64 -21.93
N ASN A 422 8.64 48.92 -20.63
CA ASN A 422 9.79 48.55 -19.80
C ASN A 422 9.47 47.44 -18.78
N HIS A 423 8.31 46.77 -18.89
CA HIS A 423 7.89 45.75 -17.94
C HIS A 423 8.38 44.36 -18.33
N VAL A 424 9.11 43.70 -17.42
CA VAL A 424 9.42 42.28 -17.51
C VAL A 424 8.13 41.52 -17.24
N ARG A 425 7.50 40.98 -18.29
CA ARG A 425 6.48 39.96 -18.10
C ARG A 425 7.15 38.77 -17.41
N TYR A 426 6.54 38.25 -16.36
CA TYR A 426 6.86 36.93 -15.82
C TYR A 426 5.84 35.95 -16.42
N PRO A 427 6.06 35.49 -17.66
CA PRO A 427 4.96 35.12 -18.57
C PRO A 427 4.41 33.70 -18.31
N HIS A 428 5.23 32.84 -17.75
CA HIS A 428 5.02 31.40 -17.88
C HIS A 428 4.10 30.83 -16.80
N GLY A 429 2.80 30.89 -17.07
CA GLY A 429 1.78 30.12 -16.38
C GLY A 429 1.55 28.79 -17.09
N ALA A 430 1.49 27.68 -16.32
CA ALA A 430 1.30 26.34 -16.86
C ALA A 430 0.21 25.54 -16.13
N ALA A 431 -0.45 24.60 -16.82
CA ALA A 431 -1.40 23.70 -16.17
C ALA A 431 -0.72 22.83 -15.10
N LEU A 432 0.52 22.40 -15.36
CA LEU A 432 1.43 21.77 -14.40
C LEU A 432 2.68 22.64 -14.24
N ASP A 433 2.88 23.25 -13.07
CA ASP A 433 4.04 24.10 -12.74
C ASP A 433 4.89 23.44 -11.65
N LEU A 434 6.16 23.11 -11.94
CA LEU A 434 7.07 22.40 -11.05
C LEU A 434 8.32 23.21 -10.77
N ARG A 435 8.59 23.50 -9.50
CA ARG A 435 9.74 24.31 -9.06
C ARG A 435 10.44 23.73 -7.83
N GLU A 436 11.59 24.30 -7.50
CA GLU A 436 12.32 24.08 -6.24
C GLU A 436 12.61 22.59 -5.96
N SER A 437 13.25 21.91 -6.91
CA SER A 437 13.59 20.48 -6.80
C SER A 437 12.39 19.56 -6.52
N SER A 438 11.18 19.95 -6.94
CA SER A 438 10.00 19.09 -6.90
C SER A 438 10.09 17.93 -7.88
N GLY A 439 9.40 16.83 -7.59
CA GLY A 439 9.29 15.68 -8.50
C GLY A 439 7.83 15.33 -8.80
N LEU A 440 7.46 15.22 -10.07
CA LEU A 440 6.14 14.73 -10.50
C LEU A 440 6.29 13.58 -11.49
N ASP A 441 5.73 12.42 -11.13
CA ASP A 441 5.68 11.25 -12.00
C ASP A 441 4.24 10.96 -12.43
N LEU A 442 4.01 10.84 -13.73
CA LEU A 442 2.75 10.43 -14.34
C LEU A 442 2.83 8.99 -14.83
N PHE A 443 1.82 8.17 -14.54
CA PHE A 443 1.68 6.81 -15.03
C PHE A 443 0.30 6.67 -15.67
N ASN A 444 0.22 6.08 -16.87
CA ASN A 444 -1.07 5.79 -17.53
C ASN A 444 -2.01 7.01 -17.61
N THR A 445 -1.46 8.22 -17.66
CA THR A 445 -2.21 9.48 -17.47
C THR A 445 -2.44 10.17 -18.81
N VAL A 446 -3.60 10.77 -18.98
CA VAL A 446 -3.95 11.57 -20.16
C VAL A 446 -3.91 13.06 -19.79
N VAL A 447 -3.14 13.85 -20.55
CA VAL A 447 -3.04 15.31 -20.46
C VAL A 447 -3.57 15.91 -21.76
N HIS A 448 -4.77 16.48 -21.71
CA HIS A 448 -5.50 16.94 -22.89
C HIS A 448 -6.27 18.25 -22.65
N GLY A 449 -6.37 19.11 -23.65
CA GLY A 449 -7.21 20.32 -23.60
C GLY A 449 -6.74 21.36 -22.58
N ASN A 450 -5.54 21.23 -22.04
CA ASN A 450 -5.01 22.19 -21.07
C ASN A 450 -4.39 23.40 -21.78
N GLY A 451 -4.32 24.52 -21.05
CA GLY A 451 -3.88 25.81 -21.56
C GLY A 451 -5.05 26.67 -22.08
N ASP A 452 -4.75 27.91 -22.45
CA ASP A 452 -5.66 28.86 -23.08
C ASP A 452 -4.85 29.92 -23.85
N ASN A 453 -5.51 30.92 -24.45
CA ASN A 453 -4.86 31.95 -25.27
C ASN A 453 -3.99 32.95 -24.47
N SER A 454 -3.99 32.86 -23.14
CA SER A 454 -3.18 33.68 -22.23
C SER A 454 -2.15 32.89 -21.44
N ALA A 455 -2.26 31.55 -21.44
CA ALA A 455 -1.28 30.63 -20.90
C ALA A 455 -0.21 30.32 -21.94
N ASP A 456 1.04 30.43 -21.50
CA ASP A 456 2.20 30.20 -22.34
C ASP A 456 2.47 28.69 -22.49
N ASP A 457 2.40 27.91 -21.40
CA ASP A 457 2.86 26.51 -21.38
C ASP A 457 1.81 25.52 -20.87
N VAL A 458 1.94 24.24 -21.25
CA VAL A 458 1.13 23.15 -20.64
C VAL A 458 1.82 22.60 -19.39
N ILE A 459 3.13 22.36 -19.49
CA ILE A 459 3.98 21.83 -18.41
C ILE A 459 5.25 22.67 -18.33
N HIS A 460 5.46 23.30 -17.18
CA HIS A 460 6.66 24.10 -16.89
C HIS A 460 7.49 23.45 -15.79
N VAL A 461 8.78 23.20 -16.06
CA VAL A 461 9.73 22.59 -15.13
C VAL A 461 10.90 23.54 -14.89
N ASP A 462 11.08 23.96 -13.65
CA ASP A 462 12.02 25.02 -13.28
C ASP A 462 12.78 24.68 -11.99
N SER A 463 13.86 25.41 -11.72
CA SER A 463 14.58 25.42 -10.44
C SER A 463 14.93 24.01 -9.91
N GLY A 464 15.47 23.14 -10.76
CA GLY A 464 15.92 21.79 -10.38
C GLY A 464 14.82 20.74 -10.27
N ALA A 465 13.59 21.09 -10.63
CA ALA A 465 12.48 20.14 -10.63
C ALA A 465 12.64 19.03 -11.68
N LEU A 466 11.96 17.92 -11.45
CA LEU A 466 11.95 16.73 -12.29
C LEU A 466 10.53 16.32 -12.64
N PHE A 467 10.20 16.37 -13.93
CA PHE A 467 8.97 15.81 -14.48
C PHE A 467 9.26 14.48 -15.16
N ARG A 468 8.43 13.45 -14.91
CA ARG A 468 8.51 12.18 -15.64
C ARG A 468 7.13 11.69 -16.06
N ALA A 469 7.02 11.23 -17.30
CA ALA A 469 5.81 10.61 -17.83
C ALA A 469 6.12 9.19 -18.31
N PHE A 470 5.32 8.24 -17.85
CA PHE A 470 5.41 6.82 -18.17
C PHE A 470 4.08 6.38 -18.75
N HIS A 471 4.10 5.74 -19.94
CA HIS A 471 2.87 5.20 -20.54
C HIS A 471 1.76 6.25 -20.58
N SER A 472 2.10 7.50 -20.91
CA SER A 472 1.18 8.63 -20.78
C SER A 472 0.92 9.28 -22.14
N THR A 473 -0.26 9.87 -22.30
CA THR A 473 -0.65 10.56 -23.53
C THR A 473 -0.79 12.05 -23.26
N ILE A 474 0.01 12.86 -23.93
CA ILE A 474 -0.07 14.33 -23.88
C ILE A 474 -0.46 14.78 -25.28
N ALA A 475 -1.72 15.19 -25.47
CA ALA A 475 -2.22 15.50 -26.80
C ALA A 475 -3.36 16.51 -26.82
N GLY A 476 -3.44 17.30 -27.90
CA GLY A 476 -4.54 18.25 -28.14
C GLY A 476 -4.66 19.30 -27.04
N ASN A 477 -3.53 19.83 -26.58
CA ASN A 477 -3.49 20.97 -25.67
C ASN A 477 -3.43 22.25 -26.52
N SER A 478 -3.84 23.38 -25.95
CA SER A 478 -3.84 24.65 -26.67
C SER A 478 -2.93 25.64 -25.96
N ASN A 479 -1.92 26.13 -26.66
CA ASN A 479 -1.24 27.37 -26.32
C ASN A 479 -1.10 28.22 -27.59
N ALA A 480 -1.10 29.54 -27.43
CA ALA A 480 -0.98 30.45 -28.57
C ALA A 480 0.47 30.84 -28.88
N ASP A 481 1.37 30.77 -27.89
CA ASP A 481 2.64 31.50 -27.95
C ASP A 481 3.92 30.68 -27.68
N ASP A 482 3.90 29.55 -26.93
CA ASP A 482 5.14 28.86 -26.51
C ASP A 482 5.15 27.33 -26.78
N ALA A 483 5.32 26.48 -25.76
CA ALA A 483 5.55 25.05 -25.91
C ALA A 483 4.71 24.17 -24.98
N VAL A 484 4.50 22.90 -25.36
CA VAL A 484 3.84 21.91 -24.48
C VAL A 484 4.69 21.69 -23.23
N LEU A 485 6.00 21.50 -23.41
CA LEU A 485 6.96 21.25 -22.34
C LEU A 485 8.00 22.38 -22.31
N ARG A 486 8.23 22.98 -21.13
CA ARG A 486 9.22 24.05 -20.97
C ARG A 486 10.18 23.81 -19.83
N THR A 487 11.44 24.16 -20.03
CA THR A 487 12.47 24.25 -18.99
C THR A 487 13.12 25.63 -18.93
N SER A 488 13.38 26.16 -17.73
CA SER A 488 13.91 27.53 -17.58
C SER A 488 15.19 27.69 -16.77
N THR A 489 15.25 27.28 -15.49
CA THR A 489 16.45 27.50 -14.64
C THR A 489 16.82 26.28 -13.80
N GLY A 490 18.09 26.19 -13.38
CA GLY A 490 18.54 25.26 -12.33
C GLY A 490 18.59 23.78 -12.70
N THR A 491 19.27 23.38 -13.78
CA THR A 491 19.38 21.95 -14.21
C THR A 491 18.08 21.14 -14.09
N PRO A 492 16.95 21.62 -14.66
CA PRO A 492 15.68 20.92 -14.58
C PRO A 492 15.69 19.64 -15.44
N GLY A 493 14.83 18.67 -15.11
CA GLY A 493 14.77 17.38 -15.79
C GLY A 493 13.38 17.05 -16.34
N ILE A 494 13.33 16.58 -17.59
CA ILE A 494 12.14 16.00 -18.21
C ILE A 494 12.47 14.58 -18.68
N GLY A 495 11.70 13.60 -18.21
CA GLY A 495 11.83 12.20 -18.60
C GLY A 495 10.55 11.67 -19.24
N LEU A 496 10.60 11.31 -20.52
CA LEU A 496 9.47 10.72 -21.24
C LEU A 496 9.79 9.26 -21.55
N PHE A 497 8.92 8.35 -21.11
CA PHE A 497 9.12 6.91 -21.23
C PHE A 497 7.86 6.25 -21.78
N ASN A 498 8.00 5.56 -22.91
CA ASN A 498 6.91 4.80 -23.53
C ASN A 498 5.60 5.62 -23.67
N SER A 499 5.68 6.86 -24.14
CA SER A 499 4.60 7.87 -24.07
C SER A 499 4.30 8.49 -25.44
N ILE A 500 3.10 9.05 -25.59
CA ILE A 500 2.67 9.77 -26.81
C ILE A 500 2.64 11.27 -26.50
N LEU A 501 3.25 12.08 -27.38
CA LEU A 501 3.30 13.53 -27.30
C LEU A 501 2.93 14.15 -28.66
N ILE A 502 1.67 14.54 -28.85
CA ILE A 502 1.16 14.97 -30.16
C ILE A 502 0.42 16.29 -30.02
N ASP A 503 1.02 17.33 -30.58
CA ASP A 503 0.40 18.64 -30.60
C ASP A 503 0.72 19.43 -31.88
N THR A 504 -0.04 20.49 -32.09
CA THR A 504 0.06 21.41 -33.23
C THR A 504 1.06 22.55 -33.02
N ILE A 505 1.58 22.64 -31.80
CA ILE A 505 2.48 23.66 -31.26
C ILE A 505 3.87 23.06 -30.99
N PRO A 506 4.92 23.87 -30.80
CA PRO A 506 6.24 23.37 -30.39
C PRO A 506 6.14 22.45 -29.17
N LEU A 507 6.75 21.26 -29.25
CA LEU A 507 6.62 20.26 -28.18
C LEU A 507 7.51 20.58 -26.97
N TYR A 508 8.67 21.18 -27.19
CA TYR A 508 9.64 21.46 -26.13
C TYR A 508 10.39 22.77 -26.36
N GLN A 509 10.65 23.49 -25.27
CA GLN A 509 11.45 24.71 -25.25
C GLN A 509 12.36 24.79 -24.02
N ASN A 510 13.61 25.23 -24.25
CA ASN A 510 14.59 25.48 -23.19
C ASN A 510 15.04 26.94 -23.18
N ASP A 511 14.70 27.68 -22.12
CA ASP A 511 15.05 29.11 -21.97
C ASP A 511 16.48 29.35 -21.44
N GLY A 512 17.44 28.55 -21.91
CA GLY A 512 18.84 28.70 -21.52
C GLY A 512 19.17 28.13 -20.13
N SER A 513 18.39 27.16 -19.65
CA SER A 513 18.78 26.37 -18.47
C SER A 513 20.06 25.58 -18.77
N SER A 514 21.19 26.04 -18.20
CA SER A 514 22.45 25.32 -18.31
C SER A 514 22.31 23.94 -17.66
N GLY A 515 22.38 22.88 -18.46
CA GLY A 515 22.28 21.51 -17.99
C GLY A 515 20.85 20.98 -17.76
N ALA A 516 19.82 21.56 -18.42
CA ALA A 516 18.55 20.85 -18.54
C ALA A 516 18.76 19.46 -19.15
N LEU A 517 18.09 18.47 -18.57
CA LEU A 517 18.13 17.10 -19.02
C LEU A 517 16.76 16.73 -19.58
N LEU A 518 16.61 16.82 -20.89
CA LEU A 518 15.51 16.16 -21.58
C LEU A 518 15.95 14.75 -21.95
N ARG A 519 15.18 13.76 -21.52
CA ARG A 519 15.40 12.35 -21.81
C ARG A 519 14.13 11.72 -22.34
N ALA A 520 14.20 11.22 -23.56
CA ALA A 520 13.11 10.51 -24.20
C ALA A 520 13.57 9.08 -24.52
N VAL A 521 12.75 8.09 -24.15
CA VAL A 521 12.91 6.69 -24.51
C VAL A 521 11.54 6.20 -24.94
N CYS A 522 11.42 5.62 -26.12
CA CYS A 522 10.15 5.07 -26.58
C CYS A 522 9.03 6.11 -26.66
N VAL A 523 9.33 7.29 -27.21
CA VAL A 523 8.35 8.38 -27.31
C VAL A 523 7.86 8.50 -28.74
N TYR A 524 6.55 8.57 -28.92
CA TYR A 524 5.93 8.90 -30.20
C TYR A 524 5.55 10.38 -30.21
N ALA A 525 6.21 11.17 -31.05
CA ALA A 525 6.08 12.64 -31.07
C ALA A 525 5.65 13.19 -32.45
N SER A 526 4.95 14.33 -32.50
CA SER A 526 4.46 14.93 -33.77
C SER A 526 5.58 15.55 -34.62
N SER A 527 6.65 16.05 -33.98
CA SER A 527 7.88 16.50 -34.63
C SER A 527 9.09 16.26 -33.71
N LEU A 528 10.16 15.65 -34.23
CA LEU A 528 11.39 15.46 -33.46
C LEU A 528 12.30 16.69 -33.46
N SER A 529 12.25 17.52 -34.51
CA SER A 529 13.09 18.73 -34.62
C SER A 529 12.77 19.76 -33.54
N THR A 530 11.60 19.65 -32.90
CA THR A 530 11.22 20.48 -31.74
C THR A 530 11.76 19.93 -30.42
N LEU A 531 12.49 18.81 -30.42
CA LEU A 531 13.13 18.19 -29.24
C LEU A 531 14.67 18.28 -29.29
N ASP A 532 15.25 19.00 -30.26
CA ASP A 532 16.66 18.92 -30.69
C ASP A 532 17.73 19.37 -29.66
N ASP A 533 17.35 19.96 -28.52
CA ASP A 533 18.30 20.52 -27.53
C ASP A 533 18.88 19.49 -26.52
N ALA A 534 18.81 18.18 -26.79
CA ALA A 534 19.09 17.14 -25.80
C ALA A 534 20.04 16.01 -26.27
N PRO A 535 20.86 15.42 -25.37
CA PRO A 535 21.62 14.20 -25.66
C PRO A 535 20.66 13.01 -25.69
N ILE A 536 20.09 12.77 -26.87
CA ILE A 536 19.03 11.79 -27.11
C ILE A 536 19.65 10.43 -27.44
N SER A 537 19.28 9.37 -26.69
CA SER A 537 19.80 8.02 -26.92
C SER A 537 18.85 7.06 -27.67
N ASP A 538 17.57 7.38 -27.87
CA ASP A 538 16.64 6.52 -28.67
C ASP A 538 15.28 7.20 -28.94
N LEU A 539 15.22 8.07 -29.97
CA LEU A 539 13.96 8.64 -30.49
C LEU A 539 13.55 7.91 -31.76
N ARG A 540 12.24 7.60 -31.89
CA ARG A 540 11.64 7.11 -33.14
C ARG A 540 10.67 8.15 -33.68
N GLU A 541 10.95 8.65 -34.87
CA GLU A 541 10.22 9.74 -35.51
C GLU A 541 8.86 9.28 -36.03
N ASN A 542 7.81 10.05 -35.77
CA ASN A 542 6.62 10.03 -36.61
C ASN A 542 6.90 10.93 -37.82
N VAL A 543 7.36 10.34 -38.94
CA VAL A 543 7.84 11.08 -40.12
C VAL A 543 6.71 11.82 -40.89
N ALA A 544 5.51 12.04 -40.30
CA ALA A 544 4.39 12.59 -41.05
C ALA A 544 3.32 13.40 -40.28
N GLY A 545 3.47 13.72 -38.99
CA GLY A 545 2.46 14.52 -38.26
C GLY A 545 1.03 13.93 -38.28
N SER A 546 0.91 12.61 -38.44
CA SER A 546 -0.36 11.91 -38.60
C SER A 546 -0.89 11.38 -37.26
N ASN A 547 -2.21 11.24 -37.14
CA ASN A 547 -2.90 10.66 -35.97
C ASN A 547 -2.16 9.38 -35.53
N PRO A 548 -1.76 9.23 -34.24
CA PRO A 548 -1.15 8.02 -33.66
C PRO A 548 -1.92 6.73 -33.94
N GLY A 549 -3.17 6.85 -34.37
CA GLY A 549 -4.11 5.75 -34.50
C GLY A 549 -5.07 5.73 -33.33
N PHE A 550 -5.36 6.88 -32.71
CA PHE A 550 -6.43 7.01 -31.74
C PHE A 550 -7.77 6.59 -32.33
N VAL A 551 -8.63 5.99 -31.51
CA VAL A 551 -9.99 5.58 -31.89
C VAL A 551 -10.81 6.79 -32.29
N ASP A 552 -10.87 7.82 -31.45
CA ASP A 552 -11.59 9.06 -31.73
C ASP A 552 -11.12 10.22 -30.82
N ALA A 553 -9.95 10.78 -31.11
CA ALA A 553 -9.39 11.86 -30.31
C ALA A 553 -10.26 13.13 -30.28
N GLY A 554 -11.14 13.34 -31.26
CA GLY A 554 -12.06 14.48 -31.29
C GLY A 554 -13.19 14.39 -30.26
N ASN A 555 -13.45 13.19 -29.75
CA ASN A 555 -14.42 12.91 -28.69
C ASN A 555 -13.72 12.39 -27.41
N ASP A 556 -12.52 12.91 -27.13
CA ASP A 556 -11.68 12.53 -25.98
C ASP A 556 -11.28 11.04 -25.94
N ASN A 557 -11.44 10.26 -27.02
CA ASN A 557 -11.11 8.84 -27.01
C ASN A 557 -9.69 8.60 -27.52
N PHE A 558 -8.73 8.71 -26.60
CA PHE A 558 -7.29 8.50 -26.84
C PHE A 558 -6.85 7.03 -26.81
N ARG A 559 -7.79 6.07 -26.79
CA ARG A 559 -7.44 4.65 -26.95
C ARG A 559 -6.81 4.45 -28.32
N LEU A 560 -5.82 3.56 -28.40
CA LEU A 560 -5.22 3.17 -29.66
C LEU A 560 -6.11 2.14 -30.37
N ARG A 561 -6.32 2.31 -31.68
CA ARG A 561 -6.93 1.29 -32.53
C ARG A 561 -6.01 0.07 -32.60
N ALA A 562 -6.59 -1.10 -32.85
CA ALA A 562 -5.84 -2.36 -32.92
C ALA A 562 -4.76 -2.37 -34.02
N ASP A 563 -4.93 -1.54 -35.06
CA ASP A 563 -4.04 -1.36 -36.20
C ASP A 563 -3.14 -0.11 -36.09
N ALA A 564 -3.13 0.56 -34.95
CA ALA A 564 -2.36 1.79 -34.74
C ALA A 564 -0.85 1.52 -34.89
N ALA A 565 -0.15 2.40 -35.62
CA ALA A 565 1.29 2.29 -35.80
C ALA A 565 2.09 2.55 -34.51
N THR A 566 1.45 3.13 -33.48
CA THR A 566 2.01 3.32 -32.14
C THR A 566 1.83 2.11 -31.21
N ARG A 567 1.04 1.13 -31.65
CA ARG A 567 0.96 -0.17 -30.98
C ARG A 567 2.27 -0.91 -31.20
N ASP A 568 2.80 -1.54 -30.15
CA ASP A 568 4.04 -2.33 -30.21
C ASP A 568 5.27 -1.55 -30.71
N LEU A 569 5.29 -0.22 -30.51
CA LEU A 569 6.35 0.67 -31.01
C LEU A 569 7.74 0.31 -30.46
N CYS A 570 7.81 -0.19 -29.23
CA CYS A 570 9.05 -0.31 -28.49
C CYS A 570 9.41 -1.71 -28.06
N ARG A 571 10.71 -1.99 -27.99
CA ARG A 571 11.17 -3.29 -27.52
C ARG A 571 11.35 -3.32 -26.01
N GLY A 572 11.02 -4.45 -25.40
CA GLY A 572 11.10 -4.61 -23.94
C GLY A 572 12.51 -4.48 -23.36
N ASP A 573 13.55 -4.74 -24.15
CA ASP A 573 14.96 -4.54 -23.78
C ASP A 573 15.39 -3.07 -23.80
N GLU A 574 14.79 -2.23 -24.65
CA GLU A 574 15.01 -0.77 -24.65
C GLU A 574 14.51 -0.11 -23.32
N LEU A 575 13.59 -0.78 -22.61
CA LEU A 575 13.02 -0.34 -21.32
C LEU A 575 13.69 -1.00 -20.09
N ALA A 576 14.30 -2.17 -20.26
CA ALA A 576 14.79 -3.03 -19.18
C ALA A 576 16.01 -2.46 -18.41
N GLU A 577 16.76 -1.51 -18.97
CA GLU A 577 17.96 -0.99 -18.33
C GLU A 577 17.70 -0.12 -17.07
N ARG A 578 16.46 0.23 -16.70
CA ARG A 578 16.23 1.32 -15.71
C ARG A 578 15.18 1.15 -14.61
N ASN A 579 14.96 -0.08 -14.11
CA ASN A 579 14.38 -0.37 -12.77
C ASN A 579 13.04 0.31 -12.40
N ARG A 580 12.08 0.50 -13.32
CA ARG A 580 10.71 0.96 -12.99
C ARG A 580 9.62 0.34 -13.87
N VAL A 581 9.77 -0.94 -14.20
CA VAL A 581 8.85 -1.71 -15.07
C VAL A 581 7.77 -2.44 -14.24
N ASP A 582 7.75 -2.24 -12.93
CA ASP A 582 6.99 -3.08 -11.97
C ASP A 582 5.57 -2.57 -11.64
N ARG A 583 4.99 -1.69 -12.47
CA ARG A 583 3.58 -1.29 -12.33
C ARG A 583 2.76 -1.83 -13.49
N VAL A 584 1.81 -2.71 -13.16
CA VAL A 584 0.89 -3.42 -14.05
C VAL A 584 0.34 -2.49 -15.13
N LEU A 585 0.59 -2.86 -16.37
CA LEU A 585 0.03 -2.19 -17.54
C LEU A 585 -1.15 -3.01 -17.99
N LEU A 586 -2.35 -2.46 -18.02
CA LEU A 586 -3.52 -3.15 -18.60
C LEU A 586 -3.85 -2.51 -19.96
N ASP A 587 -4.31 -3.31 -20.92
CA ASP A 587 -4.84 -2.87 -22.21
C ASP A 587 -6.39 -2.82 -22.24
N LEU A 588 -7.00 -2.64 -23.43
CA LEU A 588 -8.45 -2.40 -23.67
C LEU A 588 -9.33 -3.51 -23.13
N ASP A 589 -8.78 -4.72 -23.09
CA ASP A 589 -9.49 -5.93 -22.75
C ASP A 589 -9.19 -6.38 -21.31
N GLY A 590 -8.50 -5.53 -20.53
CA GLY A 590 -8.04 -5.86 -19.18
C GLY A 590 -6.91 -6.88 -19.18
N ALA A 591 -6.21 -7.07 -20.31
CA ALA A 591 -5.03 -7.92 -20.36
C ALA A 591 -3.81 -7.15 -19.89
N VAL A 592 -2.93 -7.80 -19.12
CA VAL A 592 -1.60 -7.27 -18.82
C VAL A 592 -0.89 -7.01 -20.16
N ARG A 593 -0.40 -5.78 -20.42
CA ARG A 593 0.33 -5.46 -21.66
C ARG A 593 1.40 -6.55 -21.83
N PRO A 594 1.44 -7.24 -22.98
CA PRO A 594 2.10 -8.52 -23.05
C PRO A 594 3.57 -8.45 -22.63
N ARG A 595 3.96 -9.21 -21.61
CA ARG A 595 5.35 -9.69 -21.54
C ARG A 595 5.59 -10.76 -22.60
N ILE A 596 4.55 -11.54 -22.96
CA ILE A 596 4.60 -12.62 -23.95
C ILE A 596 3.20 -12.83 -24.57
N VAL A 597 3.02 -12.55 -25.86
CA VAL A 597 1.95 -13.15 -26.71
C VAL A 597 2.64 -14.07 -27.71
N ALA A 598 2.23 -15.34 -27.74
CA ALA A 598 2.75 -16.30 -28.70
C ALA A 598 2.44 -15.85 -30.14
N GLY A 599 3.49 -15.55 -30.92
CA GLY A 599 3.39 -15.18 -32.34
C GLY A 599 3.82 -13.74 -32.67
N ILE A 600 4.04 -12.87 -31.68
CA ILE A 600 4.74 -11.59 -31.82
C ILE A 600 6.08 -11.75 -31.07
N PRO A 601 7.23 -11.27 -31.58
CA PRO A 601 8.50 -11.40 -30.87
C PRO A 601 8.36 -10.84 -29.45
N ALA A 602 8.46 -11.70 -28.43
CA ALA A 602 8.37 -11.33 -27.03
C ALA A 602 9.36 -10.21 -26.73
N ARG A 603 8.85 -8.97 -26.63
CA ARG A 603 9.53 -7.66 -26.40
C ARG A 603 8.82 -6.59 -27.26
N SER A 604 7.51 -6.38 -27.19
CA SER A 604 6.87 -5.24 -27.86
C SER A 604 5.91 -4.51 -26.91
N TRP A 605 5.95 -3.17 -26.91
CA TRP A 605 5.26 -2.30 -25.96
C TRP A 605 4.52 -1.17 -26.69
N ASP A 606 3.26 -0.95 -26.32
CA ASP A 606 2.44 0.16 -26.80
C ASP A 606 2.89 1.50 -26.23
N ALA A 607 2.96 2.52 -27.08
CA ALA A 607 3.20 3.89 -26.64
C ALA A 607 1.92 4.52 -26.07
N GLY A 608 2.03 5.24 -24.94
CA GLY A 608 0.97 6.12 -24.43
C GLY A 608 0.08 5.55 -23.32
N ALA A 609 -0.82 6.41 -22.82
CA ALA A 609 -1.84 6.05 -21.84
C ALA A 609 -2.95 5.27 -22.52
N TYR A 610 -3.26 4.15 -21.90
CA TYR A 610 -4.30 3.23 -22.32
C TYR A 610 -5.47 3.34 -21.30
N GLU A 611 -6.70 3.57 -21.75
CA GLU A 611 -7.88 3.71 -20.87
C GLU A 611 -8.81 2.48 -20.93
N LEU A 612 -9.13 1.94 -19.75
CA LEU A 612 -10.04 0.82 -19.52
C LEU A 612 -11.42 1.07 -20.15
N GLN A 613 -11.93 0.10 -20.91
CA GLN A 613 -13.35 0.01 -21.18
C GLN A 613 -14.02 -0.73 -20.02
N SER A 614 -15.23 -0.32 -19.65
CA SER A 614 -16.06 -0.94 -18.63
C SER A 614 -16.15 -2.46 -18.83
N GLY A 615 -15.34 -3.19 -18.09
CA GLY A 615 -15.26 -4.64 -18.08
C GLY A 615 -14.65 -5.03 -16.75
N THR A 616 -15.28 -6.00 -16.08
CA THR A 616 -15.02 -6.41 -14.69
C THR A 616 -13.52 -6.41 -14.35
N ILE A 617 -13.11 -5.46 -13.51
CA ILE A 617 -11.72 -5.36 -13.07
C ILE A 617 -11.40 -6.50 -12.13
N GLY A 618 -10.30 -7.20 -12.43
CA GLY A 618 -9.73 -8.12 -11.46
C GLY A 618 -9.04 -7.36 -10.33
N ASN A 619 -9.38 -7.73 -9.10
CA ASN A 619 -8.78 -7.36 -7.82
C ASN A 619 -7.24 -7.52 -7.86
N PRO A 620 -6.45 -6.43 -7.85
CA PRO A 620 -4.99 -6.53 -7.91
C PRO A 620 -4.43 -7.06 -6.59
N VAL A 621 -3.74 -8.20 -6.66
CA VAL A 621 -3.17 -8.98 -5.54
C VAL A 621 -1.73 -9.35 -5.93
N ASP A 622 -0.89 -9.85 -5.03
CA ASP A 622 0.48 -10.31 -5.38
C ASP A 622 0.75 -11.60 -4.63
N VAL A 623 0.52 -12.75 -5.27
CA VAL A 623 0.57 -14.05 -4.61
C VAL A 623 1.85 -14.80 -4.96
N GLY A 624 2.85 -14.65 -4.09
CA GLY A 624 4.11 -15.37 -4.19
C GLY A 624 4.04 -16.80 -3.67
N LEU A 625 4.73 -17.70 -4.37
CA LEU A 625 4.99 -19.06 -3.93
C LEU A 625 6.47 -19.26 -3.58
N MET A 626 6.70 -20.07 -2.55
CA MET A 626 7.98 -20.67 -2.26
C MET A 626 7.81 -22.18 -2.16
N LEU A 627 8.70 -22.91 -2.82
CA LEU A 627 8.79 -24.37 -2.76
C LEU A 627 10.10 -24.73 -2.08
N ASP A 628 10.03 -25.51 -1.02
CA ASP A 628 11.18 -25.95 -0.24
C ASP A 628 11.15 -27.47 -0.09
N ASP A 629 12.31 -28.09 -0.27
CA ASP A 629 12.55 -29.51 -0.04
C ASP A 629 13.24 -29.78 1.30
N GLY A 630 13.48 -28.75 2.11
CA GLY A 630 14.12 -28.86 3.42
C GLY A 630 15.61 -29.18 3.31
N GLY A 631 16.24 -28.96 2.15
CA GLY A 631 17.65 -29.27 1.89
C GLY A 631 17.93 -30.78 1.83
N LEU A 632 16.93 -31.59 1.49
CA LEU A 632 17.01 -33.04 1.54
C LEU A 632 17.83 -33.62 0.38
N VAL A 633 18.88 -34.38 0.71
CA VAL A 633 19.45 -35.42 -0.16
C VAL A 633 18.94 -36.76 0.38
N SER A 634 17.97 -37.39 -0.30
CA SER A 634 17.37 -38.65 0.18
C SER A 634 18.03 -39.87 -0.46
N GLY A 635 18.02 -40.99 0.28
CA GLY A 635 18.27 -42.32 -0.26
C GLY A 635 17.26 -42.71 -1.34
N ALA A 636 17.65 -43.61 -2.23
CA ALA A 636 16.78 -44.09 -3.30
C ALA A 636 15.58 -44.86 -2.70
N GLY A 637 14.35 -44.52 -3.10
CA GLY A 637 13.14 -45.14 -2.56
C GLY A 637 12.71 -44.70 -1.15
N ALA A 638 13.35 -43.68 -0.56
CA ALA A 638 12.96 -43.12 0.74
C ALA A 638 11.67 -42.26 0.65
N SER A 639 10.99 -42.06 1.79
CA SER A 639 9.90 -41.07 1.91
C SER A 639 10.49 -39.66 1.92
N MET A 640 9.97 -38.78 1.07
CA MET A 640 10.34 -37.36 0.96
C MET A 640 9.09 -36.48 1.06
N GLY A 641 9.29 -35.18 1.28
CA GLY A 641 8.19 -34.22 1.12
C GLY A 641 8.64 -32.83 0.73
N TYR A 642 7.75 -32.13 0.04
CA TYR A 642 7.89 -30.71 -0.27
C TYR A 642 6.98 -29.86 0.61
N THR A 643 7.46 -28.69 0.97
CA THR A 643 6.67 -27.65 1.65
C THR A 643 6.38 -26.53 0.67
N VAL A 644 5.10 -26.19 0.52
CA VAL A 644 4.66 -25.04 -0.27
C VAL A 644 4.22 -23.93 0.67
N ALA A 645 4.82 -22.76 0.54
CA ALA A 645 4.39 -21.53 1.22
C ALA A 645 3.78 -20.58 0.21
N MET A 646 2.72 -19.88 0.62
CA MET A 646 2.02 -18.87 -0.17
C MET A 646 1.90 -17.59 0.65
N ALA A 647 2.27 -16.45 0.07
CA ALA A 647 2.10 -15.13 0.67
C ALA A 647 1.37 -14.20 -0.30
N ASN A 648 0.61 -13.24 0.24
CA ASN A 648 0.04 -12.14 -0.54
C ASN A 648 0.79 -10.86 -0.20
N ASP A 649 1.77 -10.48 -0.99
CA ASP A 649 2.54 -9.24 -0.82
C ASP A 649 1.85 -8.02 -1.47
N GLY A 650 0.63 -8.23 -1.99
CA GLY A 650 -0.08 -7.28 -2.83
C GLY A 650 -1.00 -6.38 -2.03
N PRO A 651 -1.53 -5.30 -2.66
CA PRO A 651 -2.27 -4.26 -1.95
C PRO A 651 -3.65 -4.70 -1.46
N ASN A 652 -4.25 -5.74 -2.07
CA ASN A 652 -5.60 -6.18 -1.72
C ASN A 652 -5.66 -7.61 -1.20
N PRO A 653 -6.66 -7.95 -0.35
CA PRO A 653 -6.91 -9.32 0.07
C PRO A 653 -7.40 -10.18 -1.11
N VAL A 654 -7.04 -11.46 -1.13
CA VAL A 654 -7.48 -12.43 -2.15
C VAL A 654 -8.21 -13.60 -1.52
N SER A 655 -9.41 -13.92 -2.01
CA SER A 655 -10.17 -15.10 -1.56
C SER A 655 -9.98 -16.25 -2.55
N ASN A 656 -9.94 -17.49 -2.06
CA ASN A 656 -9.85 -18.69 -2.92
C ASN A 656 -8.57 -18.75 -3.80
N ALA A 657 -7.50 -18.06 -3.38
CA ALA A 657 -6.17 -18.25 -3.93
C ALA A 657 -5.68 -19.68 -3.62
N GLY A 658 -4.77 -20.21 -4.43
CA GLY A 658 -4.28 -21.56 -4.28
C GLY A 658 -3.08 -21.87 -5.14
N PHE A 659 -2.69 -23.13 -5.23
CA PHE A 659 -1.55 -23.53 -6.06
C PHE A 659 -1.77 -24.91 -6.68
N SER A 660 -1.04 -25.16 -7.78
CA SER A 660 -0.90 -26.47 -8.43
C SER A 660 0.57 -26.89 -8.36
N LEU A 661 0.85 -27.94 -7.60
CA LEU A 661 2.16 -28.59 -7.54
C LEU A 661 2.18 -29.74 -8.56
N VAL A 662 3.11 -29.69 -9.51
CA VAL A 662 3.40 -30.73 -10.49
C VAL A 662 4.72 -31.40 -10.13
N LEU A 663 4.64 -32.69 -9.79
CA LEU A 663 5.79 -33.51 -9.44
C LEU A 663 6.45 -34.10 -10.68
N ASP A 664 7.77 -34.25 -10.61
CA ASP A 664 8.59 -34.94 -11.63
C ASP A 664 8.00 -36.31 -12.01
N ASP A 665 8.06 -36.66 -13.30
CA ASP A 665 7.48 -37.87 -13.83
C ASP A 665 8.22 -39.17 -13.42
N ARG A 666 9.38 -39.04 -12.77
CA ARG A 666 10.14 -40.16 -12.23
C ARG A 666 9.79 -40.49 -10.78
N ILE A 667 9.04 -39.62 -10.09
CA ILE A 667 8.51 -39.86 -8.73
C ILE A 667 7.50 -41.01 -8.73
N GLN A 668 7.63 -41.90 -7.73
CA GLN A 668 6.78 -43.08 -7.54
C GLN A 668 5.53 -42.73 -6.70
N LEU A 669 4.40 -43.38 -7.01
CA LEU A 669 3.12 -43.25 -6.29
C LEU A 669 2.98 -44.39 -5.27
N PRO A 670 2.26 -44.22 -4.13
CA PRO A 670 1.23 -43.21 -3.86
C PRO A 670 1.74 -41.89 -3.26
N LEU A 671 1.09 -40.80 -3.65
CA LEU A 671 1.27 -39.50 -2.99
C LEU A 671 0.37 -39.44 -1.76
N ALA A 672 0.91 -38.98 -0.64
CA ALA A 672 0.13 -38.63 0.53
C ALA A 672 0.17 -37.10 0.68
N VAL A 673 -0.89 -36.43 0.24
CA VAL A 673 -1.13 -35.05 0.68
C VAL A 673 -1.60 -35.17 2.13
N VAL A 674 -0.72 -34.90 3.08
CA VAL A 674 -1.09 -34.88 4.49
C VAL A 674 -1.99 -33.66 4.66
N PRO A 675 -3.31 -33.81 4.92
CA PRO A 675 -4.08 -32.66 5.33
C PRO A 675 -3.56 -32.26 6.72
N PHE A 676 -3.58 -30.97 7.04
CA PHE A 676 -4.17 -30.40 8.27
C PHE A 676 -3.56 -29.02 8.55
N ASP A 677 -4.34 -27.98 8.28
CA ASP A 677 -4.57 -26.82 9.15
C ASP A 677 -5.81 -26.06 8.63
N ALA A 678 -6.46 -25.28 9.50
CA ALA A 678 -7.77 -24.67 9.27
C ALA A 678 -7.78 -23.69 8.07
N GLY A 679 -7.97 -24.21 6.86
CA GLY A 679 -8.23 -23.36 5.70
C GLY A 679 -7.88 -23.89 4.32
N TRP A 680 -7.26 -25.07 4.12
CA TRP A 680 -6.92 -25.54 2.75
C TRP A 680 -7.82 -26.68 2.25
N ASN A 681 -8.31 -26.55 1.01
CA ASN A 681 -9.05 -27.56 0.25
C ASN A 681 -8.16 -28.10 -0.88
N CYS A 682 -7.63 -29.31 -0.73
CA CYS A 682 -6.73 -29.93 -1.70
C CYS A 682 -7.36 -31.13 -2.41
N SER A 683 -6.96 -31.35 -3.67
CA SER A 683 -7.33 -32.51 -4.48
C SER A 683 -6.12 -32.99 -5.28
N GLN A 684 -6.12 -34.27 -5.66
CA GLN A 684 -5.03 -34.87 -6.41
C GLN A 684 -5.54 -35.57 -7.66
N SER A 685 -4.87 -35.34 -8.79
CA SER A 685 -5.05 -36.08 -10.03
C SER A 685 -3.69 -36.48 -10.59
N GLY A 686 -3.39 -37.79 -10.62
CA GLY A 686 -2.09 -38.30 -11.04
C GLY A 686 -0.94 -37.73 -10.19
N ARG A 687 -0.04 -36.98 -10.83
CA ARG A 687 1.15 -36.34 -10.22
C ARG A 687 0.94 -34.86 -9.89
N THR A 688 -0.28 -34.37 -10.05
CA THR A 688 -0.63 -32.97 -9.77
C THR A 688 -1.46 -32.89 -8.51
N ALA A 689 -0.97 -32.12 -7.53
CA ALA A 689 -1.68 -31.76 -6.32
C ALA A 689 -2.16 -30.31 -6.42
N THR A 690 -3.46 -30.09 -6.32
CA THR A 690 -4.09 -28.76 -6.43
C THR A 690 -4.75 -28.39 -5.12
N CYS A 691 -4.35 -27.26 -4.54
CA CYS A 691 -4.83 -26.76 -3.25
C CYS A 691 -5.44 -25.37 -3.39
N ARG A 692 -6.53 -25.10 -2.67
CA ARG A 692 -7.22 -23.80 -2.59
C ARG A 692 -7.40 -23.38 -1.14
N PHE A 693 -7.06 -22.13 -0.82
CA PHE A 693 -7.24 -21.57 0.51
C PHE A 693 -8.67 -21.03 0.66
N ALA A 694 -9.41 -21.58 1.62
CA ALA A 694 -10.82 -21.32 1.89
C ALA A 694 -11.08 -19.94 2.50
N ASN A 695 -10.09 -19.33 3.16
CA ASN A 695 -10.20 -17.99 3.74
C ASN A 695 -9.62 -16.93 2.80
N ALA A 696 -9.95 -15.66 3.07
CA ALA A 696 -9.28 -14.54 2.40
C ALA A 696 -7.86 -14.37 2.96
N LEU A 697 -6.88 -14.30 2.07
CA LEU A 697 -5.49 -14.00 2.39
C LEU A 697 -5.30 -12.47 2.35
N ALA A 698 -5.11 -11.84 3.50
CA ALA A 698 -4.97 -10.39 3.63
C ALA A 698 -3.70 -9.87 2.94
N SER A 699 -3.66 -8.56 2.65
CA SER A 699 -2.45 -7.88 2.16
C SER A 699 -1.31 -8.01 3.18
N GLY A 700 -0.11 -8.36 2.70
CA GLY A 700 1.10 -8.60 3.50
C GLY A 700 1.07 -9.85 4.36
N ALA A 701 0.08 -10.75 4.18
CA ALA A 701 -0.08 -11.94 5.01
C ALA A 701 0.39 -13.23 4.29
N ALA A 702 0.92 -14.17 5.07
CA ALA A 702 1.24 -15.51 4.61
C ALA A 702 0.14 -16.52 5.00
N ALA A 703 -0.18 -17.44 4.09
CA ALA A 703 -1.05 -18.56 4.37
C ALA A 703 -0.28 -19.67 5.13
N PRO A 704 -0.98 -20.55 5.87
CA PRO A 704 -0.36 -21.75 6.44
C PRO A 704 0.29 -22.60 5.36
N THR A 705 1.48 -23.16 5.63
CA THR A 705 2.22 -23.98 4.67
C THR A 705 1.57 -25.33 4.44
N VAL A 706 1.75 -25.90 3.24
CA VAL A 706 1.21 -27.22 2.87
C VAL A 706 2.34 -28.20 2.60
N ALA A 707 2.31 -29.35 3.29
CA ALA A 707 3.28 -30.42 3.12
C ALA A 707 2.74 -31.54 2.20
N VAL A 708 3.53 -31.92 1.21
CA VAL A 708 3.20 -33.00 0.26
C VAL A 708 4.24 -34.11 0.37
N GLN A 709 3.83 -35.32 0.77
CA GLN A 709 4.72 -36.47 0.98
C GLN A 709 4.66 -37.47 -0.19
N PHE A 710 5.81 -37.97 -0.64
CA PHE A 710 5.97 -38.92 -1.75
C PHE A 710 7.15 -39.86 -1.54
N THR A 711 7.28 -40.88 -2.40
CA THR A 711 8.44 -41.77 -2.40
C THR A 711 9.42 -41.38 -3.51
N ALA A 712 10.70 -41.21 -3.14
CA ALA A 712 11.78 -40.92 -4.07
C ALA A 712 11.92 -42.00 -5.15
N PRO A 713 12.40 -41.67 -6.36
CA PRO A 713 12.82 -42.66 -7.35
C PRO A 713 13.82 -43.67 -6.75
N ALA A 714 13.75 -44.93 -7.22
CA ALA A 714 14.64 -46.01 -6.77
C ALA A 714 16.07 -45.94 -7.36
N THR A 715 16.39 -44.88 -8.11
CA THR A 715 17.67 -44.69 -8.79
C THR A 715 18.17 -43.26 -8.61
N PRO A 716 19.46 -43.02 -8.34
CA PRO A 716 20.03 -41.68 -8.21
C PRO A 716 19.83 -40.83 -9.46
N MET A 717 19.34 -39.61 -9.25
CA MET A 717 19.08 -38.64 -10.32
C MET A 717 18.74 -37.27 -9.73
N LEU A 718 18.74 -36.25 -10.59
CA LEU A 718 18.11 -34.97 -10.30
C LEU A 718 16.64 -35.04 -10.74
N ILE A 719 15.72 -34.68 -9.85
CA ILE A 719 14.29 -34.51 -10.15
C ILE A 719 13.92 -33.03 -10.02
N THR A 720 13.05 -32.55 -10.90
CA THR A 720 12.60 -31.15 -10.92
C THR A 720 11.09 -31.11 -10.74
N SER A 721 10.63 -30.43 -9.70
CA SER A 721 9.19 -30.24 -9.43
C SER A 721 8.85 -28.75 -9.43
N THR A 722 7.64 -28.43 -9.89
CA THR A 722 7.20 -27.04 -10.09
C THR A 722 5.86 -26.79 -9.40
N ALA A 723 5.72 -25.66 -8.73
CA ALA A 723 4.48 -25.17 -8.17
C ALA A 723 4.08 -23.88 -8.89
N ALA A 724 2.80 -23.73 -9.22
CA ALA A 724 2.25 -22.54 -9.85
C ALA A 724 1.04 -22.03 -9.05
N ALA A 725 0.96 -20.72 -8.82
CA ALA A 725 -0.15 -20.07 -8.16
C ALA A 725 -1.44 -20.20 -9.00
N ILE A 726 -2.57 -20.25 -8.32
CA ILE A 726 -3.90 -20.27 -8.91
C ILE A 726 -4.75 -19.20 -8.24
N LEU A 727 -5.12 -18.19 -9.01
CA LEU A 727 -5.98 -17.10 -8.55
C LEU A 727 -7.45 -17.34 -8.95
N PRO A 728 -8.41 -16.69 -8.27
CA PRO A 728 -9.78 -16.60 -8.79
C PRO A 728 -9.82 -15.70 -10.04
N ALA A 729 -10.84 -15.87 -10.89
CA ALA A 729 -10.95 -15.18 -12.18
C ALA A 729 -11.03 -13.64 -12.07
N ASN A 730 -11.40 -13.13 -10.89
CA ASN A 730 -11.49 -11.72 -10.59
C ASN A 730 -10.28 -11.22 -9.79
N ALA A 731 -9.15 -11.93 -9.73
CA ALA A 731 -7.91 -11.43 -9.12
C ALA A 731 -6.81 -11.37 -10.18
N VAL A 732 -5.98 -10.34 -10.08
CA VAL A 732 -4.88 -10.06 -11.02
C VAL A 732 -3.60 -9.97 -10.21
N ASP A 733 -2.65 -10.87 -10.48
CA ASP A 733 -1.36 -10.84 -9.82
C ASP A 733 -0.51 -9.66 -10.31
N THR A 734 -0.01 -8.84 -9.40
CA THR A 734 0.79 -7.66 -9.70
C THR A 734 2.27 -7.98 -9.89
N LEU A 735 2.75 -9.16 -9.48
CA LEU A 735 4.15 -9.59 -9.63
C LEU A 735 4.25 -11.06 -10.06
N SER A 736 3.91 -11.35 -11.31
CA SER A 736 3.85 -12.73 -11.82
C SER A 736 5.17 -13.54 -11.81
N THR A 737 6.29 -12.95 -11.38
CA THR A 737 7.59 -13.62 -11.26
C THR A 737 7.71 -14.50 -10.02
N ASN A 738 6.88 -14.27 -9.00
CA ASN A 738 6.85 -15.10 -7.78
C ASN A 738 5.70 -16.14 -7.80
N ASP A 739 4.82 -16.12 -8.81
CA ASP A 739 3.73 -17.09 -9.01
C ASP A 739 4.21 -18.53 -9.26
N MET A 740 5.48 -18.71 -9.60
CA MET A 740 6.05 -20.02 -9.91
C MET A 740 7.30 -20.28 -9.08
N ALA A 741 7.30 -21.41 -8.40
CA ALA A 741 8.47 -21.91 -7.69
C ALA A 741 8.89 -23.25 -8.32
N SER A 742 10.19 -23.41 -8.58
CA SER A 742 10.78 -24.65 -9.06
C SER A 742 11.90 -25.05 -8.13
N ILE A 743 11.99 -26.36 -7.85
CA ILE A 743 13.09 -26.90 -7.06
C ILE A 743 13.68 -28.12 -7.75
N ASP A 744 15.02 -28.16 -7.76
CA ASP A 744 15.79 -29.30 -8.24
C ASP A 744 16.30 -30.07 -7.02
N SER A 745 15.74 -31.27 -6.79
CA SER A 745 16.13 -32.13 -5.67
C SER A 745 17.03 -33.26 -6.17
N SER A 746 18.18 -33.44 -5.52
CA SER A 746 19.13 -34.49 -5.85
C SER A 746 18.86 -35.77 -5.05
N ILE A 747 18.64 -36.88 -5.75
CA ILE A 747 18.47 -38.21 -5.17
C ILE A 747 19.81 -38.92 -5.23
N ALA A 748 20.34 -39.34 -4.07
CA ALA A 748 21.62 -40.03 -3.96
C ALA A 748 21.43 -41.40 -3.29
N LEU A 749 22.42 -42.29 -3.43
CA LEU A 749 22.51 -43.48 -2.59
C LEU A 749 23.17 -43.10 -1.26
N ASN A 750 22.58 -43.49 -0.14
CA ASN A 750 23.10 -43.22 1.19
C ASN A 750 23.36 -44.54 1.93
N SER A 751 24.60 -45.04 1.84
CA SER A 751 25.11 -46.19 2.61
C SER A 751 26.16 -45.72 3.62
N ASN A 752 26.12 -46.23 4.85
CA ASN A 752 27.05 -45.85 5.93
C ASN A 752 27.60 -47.12 6.59
N LEU A 753 28.89 -47.38 6.47
CA LEU A 753 29.51 -48.64 6.89
C LEU A 753 30.39 -48.49 8.13
N GLU A 754 29.94 -48.99 9.27
CA GLU A 754 30.71 -48.99 10.52
C GLU A 754 31.38 -50.36 10.77
N PRO A 755 32.71 -50.44 10.94
CA PRO A 755 33.38 -51.64 11.45
C PRO A 755 33.39 -51.67 12.98
N LEU A 756 33.10 -52.82 13.56
CA LEU A 756 33.07 -53.06 15.01
C LEU A 756 33.85 -54.34 15.34
N PHE A 757 34.63 -54.34 16.42
CA PHE A 757 35.18 -55.59 16.95
C PHE A 757 34.13 -56.30 17.81
N GLY A 758 34.02 -57.62 17.66
CA GLY A 758 33.22 -58.45 18.56
C GLY A 758 33.90 -58.65 19.92
N SER A 759 33.51 -59.69 20.66
CA SER A 759 34.17 -60.05 21.91
C SER A 759 35.62 -60.44 21.66
N LEU A 760 36.55 -59.68 22.24
CA LEU A 760 38.00 -59.89 22.12
C LEU A 760 38.57 -60.59 23.36
N PRO A 761 39.69 -61.32 23.24
CA PRO A 761 40.39 -61.83 24.41
C PRO A 761 41.01 -60.68 25.22
N PRO A 762 41.17 -60.84 26.55
CA PRO A 762 41.74 -59.79 27.41
C PRO A 762 43.21 -59.51 27.10
N ALA A 763 43.93 -60.47 26.51
CA ALA A 763 45.30 -60.31 26.05
C ALA A 763 45.66 -61.32 24.95
N LEU A 764 46.71 -61.01 24.20
CA LEU A 764 47.32 -61.87 23.19
C LEU A 764 48.50 -62.64 23.79
N LEU A 765 48.63 -63.93 23.46
CA LEU A 765 49.75 -64.77 23.88
C LEU A 765 50.66 -65.07 22.68
N THR A 766 51.97 -64.86 22.82
CA THR A 766 52.93 -65.12 21.74
C THR A 766 52.93 -66.60 21.34
N GLY A 767 52.97 -66.88 20.04
CA GLY A 767 52.96 -68.23 19.48
C GLY A 767 51.58 -68.91 19.38
N GLN A 768 50.48 -68.24 19.80
CA GLN A 768 49.12 -68.76 19.71
C GLN A 768 48.32 -68.10 18.58
N ALA A 769 47.40 -68.86 17.97
CA ALA A 769 46.41 -68.34 17.04
C ALA A 769 45.21 -67.79 17.81
N VAL A 770 44.83 -66.54 17.51
CA VAL A 770 43.77 -65.82 18.23
C VAL A 770 42.66 -65.43 17.26
N PRO A 771 41.39 -65.76 17.55
CA PRO A 771 40.25 -65.31 16.75
C PRO A 771 39.93 -63.84 17.05
N LEU A 772 39.89 -63.02 16.01
CA LEU A 772 39.48 -61.62 16.06
C LEU A 772 38.17 -61.46 15.28
N PRO A 773 37.01 -61.45 15.97
CA PRO A 773 35.73 -61.19 15.33
C PRO A 773 35.60 -59.71 14.97
N VAL A 774 35.19 -59.41 13.74
CA VAL A 774 34.93 -58.06 13.24
C VAL A 774 33.58 -58.06 12.53
N THR A 775 32.72 -57.09 12.79
CA THR A 775 31.42 -56.93 12.13
C THR A 775 31.43 -55.64 11.34
N VAL A 776 31.02 -55.68 10.08
CA VAL A 776 30.72 -54.47 9.30
C VAL A 776 29.21 -54.28 9.31
N ARG A 777 28.75 -53.13 9.78
CA ARG A 777 27.35 -52.77 9.86
C ARG A 777 27.03 -51.66 8.86
N ASN A 778 26.07 -51.91 7.97
CA ASN A 778 25.52 -50.85 7.14
C ASN A 778 24.34 -50.18 7.86
N HIS A 779 24.57 -48.96 8.36
CA HIS A 779 23.58 -48.10 9.01
C HIS A 779 22.71 -47.33 8.01
N GLY A 780 23.13 -47.24 6.76
CA GLY A 780 22.38 -46.54 5.71
C GLY A 780 21.19 -47.35 5.21
N PRO A 781 20.14 -46.69 4.68
CA PRO A 781 18.99 -47.36 4.07
C PRO A 781 19.33 -48.07 2.75
N ASP A 782 20.40 -47.65 2.06
CA ASP A 782 20.78 -48.18 0.75
C ASP A 782 21.90 -49.23 0.85
N ALA A 783 21.96 -50.14 -0.11
CA ALA A 783 23.07 -51.09 -0.23
C ALA A 783 24.40 -50.35 -0.57
N SER A 784 25.50 -50.75 0.07
CA SER A 784 26.83 -50.28 -0.30
C SER A 784 27.40 -51.15 -1.42
N PHE A 785 27.97 -50.53 -2.45
CA PHE A 785 28.52 -51.20 -3.64
C PHE A 785 30.04 -51.19 -3.63
N ALA A 786 30.64 -52.33 -3.99
CA ALA A 786 32.07 -52.60 -3.93
C ALA A 786 32.76 -52.26 -2.58
N PRO A 787 32.14 -52.55 -1.41
CA PRO A 787 32.71 -52.17 -0.13
C PRO A 787 33.97 -52.97 0.20
N ARG A 788 34.90 -52.32 0.90
CA ARG A 788 36.18 -52.88 1.32
C ARG A 788 36.35 -52.74 2.83
N LEU A 789 36.82 -53.80 3.47
CA LEU A 789 37.26 -53.81 4.86
C LEU A 789 38.77 -53.99 4.87
N LYS A 790 39.50 -53.01 5.38
CA LYS A 790 40.94 -53.08 5.61
C LYS A 790 41.24 -53.34 7.08
N MET A 791 41.89 -54.46 7.35
CA MET A 791 42.42 -54.83 8.66
C MET A 791 43.92 -54.54 8.70
N SER A 792 44.37 -53.67 9.60
CA SER A 792 45.77 -53.28 9.75
C SER A 792 46.33 -53.74 11.09
N PHE A 793 47.46 -54.46 11.04
CA PHE A 793 48.14 -55.11 12.15
C PHE A 793 49.58 -54.58 12.28
N PRO A 794 50.27 -54.80 13.41
CA PRO A 794 51.70 -54.51 13.54
C PRO A 794 52.55 -55.30 12.53
N ALA A 795 53.67 -54.73 12.03
CA ALA A 795 54.53 -55.35 11.01
C ALA A 795 55.18 -56.68 11.43
N SER A 796 55.18 -56.99 12.73
CA SER A 796 55.62 -58.27 13.26
C SER A 796 54.73 -59.43 12.81
N LEU A 797 53.47 -59.18 12.44
CA LEU A 797 52.61 -60.18 11.84
C LEU A 797 53.12 -60.56 10.44
N GLN A 798 53.81 -61.70 10.32
CA GLN A 798 54.41 -62.16 9.06
C GLN A 798 53.60 -63.24 8.34
N THR A 799 52.55 -63.77 8.98
CA THR A 799 51.72 -64.85 8.42
C THR A 799 50.34 -64.32 8.03
N GLN A 800 49.80 -64.79 6.90
CA GLN A 800 48.46 -64.45 6.46
C GLN A 800 47.43 -64.92 7.51
N PRO A 801 46.57 -64.03 8.04
CA PRO A 801 45.46 -64.44 8.89
C PRO A 801 44.56 -65.44 8.16
N ASP A 802 44.21 -66.53 8.83
CA ASP A 802 43.18 -67.43 8.31
C ASP A 802 41.81 -66.80 8.55
N THR A 803 41.02 -66.62 7.50
CA THR A 803 39.82 -65.79 7.54
C THR A 803 38.58 -66.64 7.38
N VAL A 804 37.74 -66.67 8.41
CA VAL A 804 36.42 -67.32 8.35
C VAL A 804 35.38 -66.28 7.96
N LEU A 805 34.73 -66.51 6.83
CA LEU A 805 33.76 -65.59 6.24
C LEU A 805 32.33 -66.07 6.47
N PRO A 806 31.37 -65.15 6.68
CA PRO A 806 29.98 -65.51 6.95
C PRO A 806 29.26 -66.02 5.68
N SER A 807 29.79 -65.71 4.49
CA SER A 807 29.28 -66.17 3.19
C SER A 807 30.40 -66.14 2.13
N THR A 808 30.16 -66.72 0.95
CA THR A 808 31.07 -66.65 -0.20
C THR A 808 31.11 -65.28 -0.88
N ALA A 809 30.38 -64.28 -0.36
CA ALA A 809 30.25 -62.95 -0.99
C ALA A 809 31.44 -62.01 -0.72
N TRP A 810 32.29 -62.34 0.25
CA TRP A 810 33.51 -61.58 0.55
C TRP A 810 34.75 -62.34 0.08
N ILE A 811 35.73 -61.60 -0.43
CA ILE A 811 37.01 -62.16 -0.87
C ILE A 811 38.13 -61.31 -0.26
N CYS A 812 39.02 -61.94 0.51
CA CYS A 812 40.17 -61.29 1.13
C CYS A 812 41.44 -61.51 0.30
N GLY A 813 42.17 -60.43 0.06
CA GLY A 813 43.47 -60.46 -0.59
C GLY A 813 44.61 -60.93 0.33
N PRO A 814 45.82 -61.11 -0.23
CA PRO A 814 47.01 -61.44 0.56
C PRO A 814 47.44 -60.26 1.45
N LEU A 815 48.19 -60.56 2.52
CA LEU A 815 48.84 -59.58 3.39
C LEU A 815 49.79 -58.68 2.58
N PHE A 816 49.73 -57.38 2.80
CA PHE A 816 50.61 -56.40 2.14
C PHE A 816 51.13 -55.34 3.13
N PRO A 817 52.27 -54.67 2.83
CA PRO A 817 52.80 -53.60 3.68
C PRO A 817 51.86 -52.40 3.77
N ASP A 818 51.62 -51.89 4.98
CA ASP A 818 50.72 -50.75 5.27
C ASP A 818 51.48 -49.61 5.97
N GLY A 819 52.46 -49.04 5.27
CA GLY A 819 53.43 -48.12 5.86
C GLY A 819 54.67 -48.85 6.39
N ALA A 820 55.54 -48.14 7.11
CA ALA A 820 56.83 -48.67 7.56
C ALA A 820 56.72 -49.74 8.67
N ASP A 821 55.73 -49.61 9.55
CA ASP A 821 55.63 -50.38 10.80
C ASP A 821 54.37 -51.26 10.89
N ARG A 822 53.62 -51.43 9.79
CA ARG A 822 52.35 -52.19 9.76
C ARG A 822 52.19 -53.03 8.51
N VAL A 823 51.31 -54.03 8.61
CA VAL A 823 50.84 -54.86 7.50
C VAL A 823 49.32 -54.89 7.50
N ALA A 824 48.70 -55.05 6.33
CA ALA A 824 47.24 -55.07 6.21
C ALA A 824 46.72 -56.17 5.30
N VAL A 825 45.49 -56.59 5.57
CA VAL A 825 44.65 -57.42 4.70
C VAL A 825 43.45 -56.60 4.27
N THR A 826 43.04 -56.71 3.01
CA THR A 826 41.81 -56.07 2.52
C THR A 826 40.85 -57.13 2.01
N CYS A 827 39.63 -57.11 2.54
CA CYS A 827 38.51 -57.91 2.07
C CYS A 827 37.56 -57.02 1.27
N ALA A 828 37.01 -57.55 0.18
CA ALA A 828 36.04 -56.84 -0.66
C ALA A 828 34.81 -57.70 -0.93
N ALA A 829 33.66 -57.06 -1.10
CA ALA A 829 32.42 -57.69 -1.57
C ALA A 829 31.84 -56.88 -2.74
N ASP A 830 30.95 -57.50 -3.52
CA ASP A 830 30.25 -56.80 -4.60
C ASP A 830 29.21 -55.82 -4.04
N GLN A 831 28.42 -56.25 -3.05
CA GLN A 831 27.43 -55.41 -2.36
C GLN A 831 27.20 -55.84 -0.90
N ILE A 832 26.88 -54.89 -0.04
CA ILE A 832 26.38 -55.10 1.33
C ILE A 832 25.00 -54.46 1.48
N GLN A 833 23.98 -55.25 1.81
CA GLN A 833 22.64 -54.75 2.13
C GLN A 833 22.59 -54.12 3.55
N PRO A 834 21.59 -53.30 3.89
CA PRO A 834 21.41 -52.81 5.26
C PRO A 834 21.41 -53.96 6.29
N GLY A 835 22.23 -53.87 7.34
CA GLY A 835 22.41 -54.95 8.33
C GLY A 835 23.85 -55.19 8.79
N GLU A 836 24.08 -56.25 9.58
CA GLU A 836 25.37 -56.62 10.17
C GLU A 836 25.99 -57.86 9.50
N PHE A 837 27.30 -57.80 9.22
CA PHE A 837 28.06 -58.89 8.57
C PHE A 837 29.37 -59.15 9.30
N SER A 838 29.52 -60.33 9.92
CA SER A 838 30.66 -60.66 10.79
C SER A 838 31.71 -61.57 10.15
N PHE A 839 32.98 -61.22 10.32
CA PHE A 839 34.20 -61.91 9.93
C PHE A 839 34.90 -62.43 11.18
N ILE A 840 35.68 -63.51 11.06
CA ILE A 840 36.66 -63.90 12.09
C ILE A 840 38.03 -64.02 11.44
N PHE A 841 38.97 -63.19 11.89
CA PHE A 841 40.38 -63.29 11.50
C PHE A 841 41.14 -64.09 12.56
N ASN A 842 41.60 -65.29 12.22
CA ASN A 842 42.46 -66.08 13.07
C ASN A 842 43.91 -65.65 12.84
N VAL A 843 44.46 -64.88 13.78
CA VAL A 843 45.78 -64.27 13.67
C VAL A 843 46.77 -65.03 14.54
N LEU A 844 47.87 -65.51 13.95
CA LEU A 844 48.97 -66.13 14.70
C LEU A 844 49.93 -65.06 15.20
N VAL A 845 49.98 -64.88 16.52
CA VAL A 845 50.91 -63.95 17.16
C VAL A 845 52.33 -64.55 17.08
N PRO A 846 53.33 -63.85 16.53
CA PRO A 846 54.69 -64.38 16.44
C PRO A 846 55.25 -64.76 17.81
N ALA A 847 55.95 -65.90 17.89
CA ALA A 847 56.55 -66.37 19.15
C ALA A 847 57.63 -65.41 19.70
N ASN A 848 58.25 -64.62 18.82
CA ASN A 848 59.28 -63.64 19.12
C ASN A 848 58.75 -62.20 19.20
N GLU A 849 57.44 -62.01 19.34
CA GLU A 849 56.85 -60.68 19.51
C GLU A 849 57.39 -60.00 20.77
N THR A 850 57.86 -58.77 20.63
CA THR A 850 58.43 -57.96 21.72
C THR A 850 57.63 -56.70 22.01
N ALA A 851 56.68 -56.33 21.15
CA ALA A 851 55.79 -55.20 21.39
C ALA A 851 54.83 -55.54 22.54
N PRO A 852 54.77 -54.74 23.62
CA PRO A 852 53.90 -55.02 24.78
C PRO A 852 52.41 -54.81 24.46
N LEU A 853 52.10 -54.17 23.33
CA LEU A 853 50.74 -53.81 22.93
C LEU A 853 50.60 -53.92 21.41
N TRP A 854 49.56 -54.63 20.97
CA TRP A 854 49.14 -54.66 19.58
C TRP A 854 48.01 -53.66 19.36
N GLN A 855 48.24 -52.71 18.45
CA GLN A 855 47.20 -51.83 17.97
C GLN A 855 46.65 -52.38 16.65
N ILE A 856 45.40 -52.82 16.65
CA ILE A 856 44.73 -53.39 15.48
C ILE A 856 43.65 -52.40 15.03
N ARG A 857 43.68 -52.06 13.74
CA ARG A 857 42.71 -51.12 13.15
C ARG A 857 41.87 -51.83 12.10
N ALA A 858 40.57 -51.65 12.17
CA ALA A 858 39.65 -52.00 11.09
C ALA A 858 39.15 -50.69 10.46
N THR A 859 39.18 -50.59 9.13
CA THR A 859 38.71 -49.42 8.38
C THR A 859 37.85 -49.88 7.22
N THR A 860 36.67 -49.26 7.06
CA THR A 860 35.79 -49.49 5.91
C THR A 860 36.05 -48.45 4.83
N GLU A 861 35.98 -48.85 3.58
CA GLU A 861 36.02 -47.97 2.42
C GLU A 861 34.92 -48.38 1.43
N GLN A 862 34.28 -47.41 0.78
CA GLN A 862 33.26 -47.66 -0.23
C GLN A 862 33.42 -46.68 -1.41
N ALA A 863 32.84 -47.04 -2.56
CA ALA A 863 32.91 -46.21 -3.77
C ALA A 863 31.95 -45.01 -3.75
N LEU A 864 30.93 -45.03 -2.89
CA LEU A 864 29.98 -43.94 -2.70
C LEU A 864 30.47 -42.97 -1.61
N THR A 865 30.02 -41.71 -1.66
CA THR A 865 30.33 -40.70 -0.64
C THR A 865 29.75 -41.12 0.71
N ASP A 866 30.62 -41.63 1.58
CA ASP A 866 30.35 -41.78 3.00
C ASP A 866 30.21 -40.38 3.62
N PRO A 867 29.03 -39.99 4.16
CA PRO A 867 28.82 -38.66 4.71
C PRO A 867 29.73 -38.36 5.92
N THR A 868 30.28 -39.38 6.58
CA THR A 868 31.19 -39.23 7.72
C THR A 868 32.67 -39.50 7.37
N GLY A 869 32.96 -39.88 6.12
CA GLY A 869 34.26 -40.40 5.70
C GLY A 869 34.46 -41.86 6.13
N PRO A 870 35.57 -42.52 5.75
CA PRO A 870 35.78 -43.94 6.06
C PRO A 870 35.81 -44.17 7.58
N ASP A 871 34.86 -44.97 8.07
CA ASP A 871 34.79 -45.31 9.48
C ASP A 871 35.94 -46.24 9.87
N GLN A 872 36.47 -46.01 11.08
CA GLN A 872 37.56 -46.82 11.62
C GLN A 872 37.36 -47.09 13.10
N VAL A 873 37.68 -48.32 13.50
CA VAL A 873 37.76 -48.73 14.90
C VAL A 873 39.17 -49.22 15.20
N LEU A 874 39.69 -48.81 16.36
CA LEU A 874 41.00 -49.21 16.86
C LEU A 874 40.83 -49.98 18.16
N VAL A 875 41.54 -51.09 18.27
CA VAL A 875 41.63 -51.89 19.49
C VAL A 875 43.09 -52.04 19.88
N ASN A 876 43.34 -51.94 21.19
CA ASN A 876 44.65 -52.14 21.79
C ASN A 876 44.60 -53.42 22.62
N LEU A 877 45.38 -54.43 22.25
CA LEU A 877 45.45 -55.70 22.98
C LEU A 877 46.85 -55.87 23.59
N PRO A 878 46.97 -56.04 24.91
CA PRO A 878 48.26 -56.31 25.53
C PRO A 878 48.79 -57.67 25.06
N VAL A 879 50.11 -57.77 24.86
CA VAL A 879 50.76 -59.01 24.43
C VAL A 879 51.62 -59.55 25.57
N PHE A 880 51.41 -60.82 25.91
CA PHE A 880 52.19 -61.54 26.91
C PHE A 880 52.91 -62.76 26.29
N PRO A 881 54.04 -63.18 26.86
CA PRO A 881 54.73 -64.40 26.41
C PRO A 881 53.82 -65.62 26.57
N GLY A 882 53.65 -66.42 25.52
CA GLY A 882 52.79 -67.63 25.55
C GLY A 882 53.29 -68.77 26.44
N ASN A 883 54.37 -68.56 27.19
CA ASN A 883 55.04 -69.56 28.04
C ASN A 883 55.09 -69.11 29.51
N THR A 884 53.94 -68.84 30.13
CA THR A 884 53.82 -68.90 31.59
C THR A 884 52.56 -69.67 31.96
N GLY A 885 52.75 -70.91 32.44
CA GLY A 885 51.70 -71.58 33.21
C GLY A 885 51.39 -70.78 34.48
N ASP A 886 50.09 -70.64 34.75
CA ASP A 886 49.44 -70.28 36.01
C ASP A 886 50.12 -69.27 36.95
N ALA A 887 49.66 -68.00 36.92
CA ALA A 887 49.32 -67.22 38.12
C ALA A 887 48.74 -65.83 37.81
N LEU A 888 47.48 -65.63 38.19
CA LEU A 888 46.91 -64.44 38.84
C LEU A 888 47.08 -63.05 38.18
N PHE A 889 45.99 -62.56 37.58
CA PHE A 889 45.45 -61.24 37.92
C PHE A 889 43.92 -61.31 37.94
N SER A 890 43.38 -61.31 39.17
CA SER A 890 42.02 -60.89 39.50
C SER A 890 42.00 -59.36 39.71
N ASP A 891 40.82 -58.79 39.49
CA ASP A 891 40.30 -57.50 39.96
C ASP A 891 40.68 -56.18 39.24
N SER A 892 39.60 -55.55 38.78
CA SER A 892 39.30 -54.12 38.66
C SER A 892 40.19 -53.25 37.77
N PHE A 893 39.69 -52.94 36.58
CA PHE A 893 39.51 -51.55 36.15
C PHE A 893 38.13 -51.41 35.50
N ASP A 894 37.31 -50.55 36.11
CA ASP A 894 36.06 -49.98 35.58
C ASP A 894 36.27 -49.28 34.22
#